data_AF-A0A1Z5KIQ2-F1
#
_entry.id   AF-A0A1Z5KIQ2-F1
#
_cell.length_a   1.000
_cell.length_b   1.000
_cell.length_c   1.000
_cell.angle_alpha   90.00
_cell.angle_beta   90.00
_cell.angle_gamma   90.00
#
_symmetry.space_group_name_H-M   'P 1'
#
loop_
_entity.id
_entity.type
_entity.pdbx_description
1 polymer ?
#
loop_
_entity_poly.entity_id
_entity_poly.type
_entity_poly.pdbx_seq_one_letter_code
_entity_poly.pdbx_strand_id
1 'polypeptide(L)'
;MKEFSFYWNLLVSALLGFEMPIPVTTNADSCEPFHLNAEVGILQLNTSLYCASSRDMYRESDMHMQQKWEAGDFITWNIELEKEGIYWVNYRISSPEGTGWFELISSGDDGDESVMIENLLPLTEDWENYVNVEQPMQLSAGSQRITLKVIEGGWDTEWLEIQPESHYAEQTVAKYRSLSSPIPMKGFVRTDGRQILDHYGSPLLLQGMGLGGWMLQEPYMVLFNNVSTQWEMFEQLSSSIGEEGVKTYRQAWLDNWMTYDDVVELKRSGFNSIRVPLHYNLFTLSIEEERVQGSDTWLREGFSRIDKLLQWCERENLYVILDLHCAPGGQGRDAKISDYDPSKPSLWESPENLRKAVALWGAIAKRYADNFWIAGYDVLNEPNWAFEEGGDPDGCTDQFNQPLKAFYQEAIAAIREFDKNHIVYIQGNFWGSNHNGLWPIGDDNVALSFHHYWVENTVETIASYLQLRDTYNIPLWMGEAGENHNHWKTEAVNLLQSHDIGWTFWTWKKVESTSSSYSIDEPDGYFVLRSYWSELDRFYPSFVEKTMMQLAENTLLANCRRNVAAIEALTGRDRSCNVAGYTKIGNFASTKIESEDFCSMLGAIVEGTTDRGEIGDSIGWFDNGDWLQYNVEVAEAGFYEARFRVSSVDGHGAFQMVLDDGTTLGIVESIPLTGSWRSWTTILTELSLPAGKYTLTIQALDDGWTLNWFSFQQL
;
A
#
# COMPACT_ATOMS: atom_id res chain seq x y z
N MET A 1 -59.35 30.15 6.42
CA MET A 1 -58.26 29.86 5.46
C MET A 1 -56.99 30.60 5.92
N LYS A 2 -56.53 30.44 7.17
CA LYS A 2 -55.68 29.39 7.77
C LYS A 2 -54.24 29.20 7.25
N GLU A 3 -53.74 30.04 6.34
CA GLU A 3 -52.29 30.14 6.09
C GLU A 3 -51.72 31.57 6.09
N PHE A 4 -52.53 32.59 6.40
CA PHE A 4 -52.05 33.97 6.46
C PHE A 4 -51.85 34.52 7.89
N SER A 5 -52.05 33.72 8.95
CA SER A 5 -51.95 34.20 10.35
C SER A 5 -50.73 33.69 11.12
N PHE A 6 -49.84 32.91 10.50
CA PHE A 6 -48.65 32.39 11.19
C PHE A 6 -47.45 33.35 11.06
N TYR A 7 -47.31 34.03 9.92
CA TYR A 7 -46.20 34.96 9.67
C TYR A 7 -46.31 36.32 10.37
N TRP A 8 -47.45 36.65 11.01
CA TRP A 8 -47.62 37.93 11.70
C TRP A 8 -47.32 37.88 13.21
N ASN A 9 -47.40 36.70 13.83
CA ASN A 9 -47.18 36.56 15.28
C ASN A 9 -45.69 36.34 15.66
N LEU A 10 -44.84 35.88 14.73
CA LEU A 10 -43.40 35.80 14.98
C LEU A 10 -42.71 37.18 14.95
N LEU A 11 -43.30 38.17 14.28
CA LEU A 11 -42.70 39.50 14.15
C LEU A 11 -42.88 40.38 15.41
N VAL A 12 -43.83 40.05 16.29
CA VAL A 12 -44.19 40.90 17.45
C VAL A 12 -43.49 40.46 18.74
N SER A 13 -43.16 39.18 18.90
CA SER A 13 -42.44 38.69 20.09
C SER A 13 -40.94 39.01 20.09
N ALA A 14 -40.35 39.30 18.92
CA ALA A 14 -38.95 39.73 18.81
C ALA A 14 -38.72 41.21 19.19
N LEU A 15 -39.78 42.00 19.43
CA LEU A 15 -39.68 43.46 19.58
C LEU A 15 -39.92 44.01 20.99
N LEU A 16 -40.31 43.21 22.00
CA LEU A 16 -40.76 43.75 23.31
C LEU A 16 -40.19 43.04 24.55
N GLY A 17 -38.95 42.56 24.50
CA GLY A 17 -38.24 41.83 25.57
C GLY A 17 -38.63 42.18 27.03
N PHE A 18 -39.45 41.32 27.64
CA PHE A 18 -39.75 41.30 29.07
C PHE A 18 -39.97 39.86 29.55
N GLU A 19 -39.17 39.44 30.53
CA GLU A 19 -39.43 38.27 31.38
C GLU A 19 -40.18 38.70 32.65
N MET A 20 -41.14 37.88 33.14
CA MET A 20 -41.54 37.76 34.56
C MET A 20 -42.54 36.58 34.79
N PRO A 21 -42.70 36.04 36.04
CA PRO A 21 -42.63 34.57 36.26
C PRO A 21 -43.78 33.90 37.10
N ILE A 22 -43.77 32.53 37.15
CA ILE A 22 -44.37 31.55 38.15
C ILE A 22 -45.92 31.28 38.07
N PRO A 23 -46.55 30.07 38.31
CA PRO A 23 -46.14 28.84 39.05
C PRO A 23 -46.35 27.43 38.41
N VAL A 24 -45.69 26.48 39.07
CA VAL A 24 -45.67 24.99 38.99
C VAL A 24 -47.05 24.30 39.05
N THR A 25 -47.25 23.18 38.33
CA THR A 25 -47.72 21.88 38.88
C THR A 25 -47.51 20.70 37.92
N THR A 26 -47.09 19.60 38.53
CA THR A 26 -46.63 18.28 38.06
C THR A 26 -47.62 17.47 37.21
N ASN A 27 -47.11 16.79 36.16
CA ASN A 27 -47.22 15.33 36.00
C ASN A 27 -46.33 14.84 34.84
N ALA A 28 -45.79 13.64 35.02
CA ALA A 28 -44.94 12.92 34.06
C ALA A 28 -45.57 12.82 32.66
N ASP A 29 -44.72 12.82 31.62
CA ASP A 29 -44.98 12.68 30.18
C ASP A 29 -44.84 13.93 29.28
N SER A 30 -44.09 14.96 29.68
CA SER A 30 -43.74 16.06 28.76
C SER A 30 -42.23 16.28 28.68
N CYS A 31 -41.60 15.87 27.56
CA CYS A 31 -40.31 16.42 27.15
C CYS A 31 -40.49 17.94 26.96
N GLU A 32 -39.80 18.76 27.75
CA GLU A 32 -39.60 20.17 27.40
C GLU A 32 -38.64 20.25 26.20
N PRO A 33 -38.87 21.16 25.23
CA PRO A 33 -38.01 21.30 24.07
C PRO A 33 -36.62 21.82 24.48
N PHE A 34 -35.56 21.12 24.09
CA PHE A 34 -34.19 21.63 24.16
C PHE A 34 -33.78 22.21 22.80
N HIS A 35 -33.08 23.35 22.84
CA HIS A 35 -32.55 24.01 21.65
C HIS A 35 -31.17 23.45 21.30
N LEU A 36 -31.02 22.90 20.09
CA LEU A 36 -29.74 22.55 19.50
C LEU A 36 -29.20 23.79 18.78
N ASN A 37 -28.03 24.28 19.19
CA ASN A 37 -27.27 25.27 18.42
C ASN A 37 -26.06 24.55 17.84
N ALA A 38 -26.06 24.28 16.54
CA ALA A 38 -24.86 23.91 15.80
C ALA A 38 -24.30 25.17 15.13
N GLU A 39 -23.00 25.44 15.31
CA GLU A 39 -22.28 26.45 14.53
C GLU A 39 -21.53 25.74 13.39
N VAL A 40 -21.87 26.10 12.15
CA VAL A 40 -21.13 25.73 10.93
C VAL A 40 -20.90 27.02 10.13
N GLY A 41 -19.75 27.67 10.30
CA GLY A 41 -19.43 28.92 9.57
C GLY A 41 -20.50 30.04 9.65
N ILE A 42 -20.67 30.84 8.57
CA ILE A 42 -21.53 32.07 8.53
C ILE A 42 -23.03 31.78 8.28
N LEU A 43 -23.53 30.55 8.47
CA LEU A 43 -24.96 30.25 8.31
C LEU A 43 -25.51 29.52 9.54
N GLN A 44 -26.36 30.20 10.31
CA GLN A 44 -27.15 29.59 11.37
C GLN A 44 -28.30 28.78 10.74
N LEU A 45 -28.32 27.47 10.99
CA LEU A 45 -29.48 26.62 10.73
C LEU A 45 -30.07 26.15 12.05
N ASN A 46 -31.30 26.59 12.33
CA ASN A 46 -32.11 26.07 13.43
C ASN A 46 -32.81 24.81 12.95
N THR A 47 -32.47 23.66 13.52
CA THR A 47 -33.28 22.43 13.36
C THR A 47 -33.94 22.09 14.70
N SER A 48 -35.09 21.42 14.67
CA SER A 48 -35.82 20.99 15.86
C SER A 48 -36.22 19.54 15.66
N LEU A 49 -35.87 18.64 16.59
CA LEU A 49 -36.32 17.24 16.56
C LEU A 49 -36.87 16.75 17.91
N TYR A 50 -37.84 15.84 17.84
CA TYR A 50 -38.72 15.38 18.92
C TYR A 50 -38.24 14.07 19.57
N CYS A 51 -38.49 13.92 20.88
CA CYS A 51 -38.22 12.74 21.71
C CYS A 51 -38.75 11.40 21.15
N ALA A 52 -37.93 10.34 21.21
CA ALA A 52 -38.38 8.95 21.26
C ALA A 52 -37.87 8.30 22.56
N SER A 53 -38.79 7.83 23.40
CA SER A 53 -38.52 7.24 24.70
C SER A 53 -37.69 5.95 24.63
N SER A 54 -36.69 5.82 25.52
CA SER A 54 -36.05 4.58 25.99
C SER A 54 -35.14 3.78 25.04
N ARG A 55 -34.62 4.39 23.98
CA ARG A 55 -33.49 3.86 23.21
C ARG A 55 -32.66 5.05 22.75
N ASP A 56 -31.42 5.16 23.23
CA ASP A 56 -30.49 6.17 22.73
C ASP A 56 -30.09 5.82 21.29
N MET A 57 -30.93 6.23 20.34
CA MET A 57 -30.64 6.25 18.92
C MET A 57 -30.56 7.71 18.51
N TYR A 58 -29.38 8.16 18.13
CA TYR A 58 -29.17 9.43 17.45
C TYR A 58 -29.00 9.14 15.97
N ARG A 59 -30.08 9.30 15.20
CA ARG A 59 -30.06 9.16 13.74
C ARG A 59 -30.43 10.50 13.12
N GLU A 60 -29.44 11.28 12.69
CA GLU A 60 -29.67 12.45 11.84
C GLU A 60 -29.94 11.99 10.41
N SER A 61 -31.07 11.33 10.18
CA SER A 61 -31.44 10.83 8.84
C SER A 61 -31.90 11.92 7.87
N ASP A 62 -31.81 13.21 8.23
CA ASP A 62 -32.26 14.34 7.39
C ASP A 62 -31.16 15.39 7.09
N MET A 63 -29.90 15.15 7.50
CA MET A 63 -28.75 15.92 7.03
C MET A 63 -28.01 15.13 5.96
N HIS A 64 -28.48 15.18 4.72
CA HIS A 64 -27.62 14.94 3.57
C HIS A 64 -26.60 16.08 3.52
N MET A 65 -25.48 15.93 4.22
CA MET A 65 -24.32 16.79 4.05
C MET A 65 -23.57 16.28 2.82
N GLN A 66 -24.04 16.58 1.61
CA GLN A 66 -23.14 16.55 0.45
C GLN A 66 -22.25 17.80 0.56
N GLN A 67 -21.28 17.76 1.46
CA GLN A 67 -20.35 18.85 1.69
C GLN A 67 -18.95 18.26 1.66
N LYS A 68 -18.21 18.62 0.60
CA LYS A 68 -16.78 18.39 0.57
C LYS A 68 -16.15 19.15 1.72
N TRP A 69 -15.59 18.40 2.66
CA TRP A 69 -14.93 18.97 3.83
C TRP A 69 -13.59 19.60 3.43
N GLU A 70 -13.30 20.79 3.94
CA GLU A 70 -12.02 21.47 3.80
C GLU A 70 -11.25 21.49 5.13
N ALA A 71 -9.92 21.58 5.05
CA ALA A 71 -9.08 21.68 6.23
C ALA A 71 -9.49 22.89 7.09
N GLY A 72 -9.77 22.66 8.37
CA GLY A 72 -10.22 23.67 9.32
C GLY A 72 -11.74 23.71 9.53
N ASP A 73 -12.52 22.99 8.73
CA ASP A 73 -13.94 22.79 9.01
C ASP A 73 -14.13 21.98 10.30
N PHE A 74 -15.23 22.22 11.00
CA PHE A 74 -15.59 21.45 12.17
C PHE A 74 -17.10 21.34 12.33
N ILE A 75 -17.53 20.30 13.02
CA ILE A 75 -18.90 20.13 13.50
C ILE A 75 -18.84 19.68 14.96
N THR A 76 -19.67 20.30 15.79
CA THR A 76 -19.69 20.06 17.22
C THR A 76 -21.09 19.68 17.68
N TRP A 77 -21.18 18.58 18.42
CA TRP A 77 -22.38 18.09 19.09
C TRP A 77 -22.23 18.29 20.59
N ASN A 78 -23.31 18.72 21.25
CA ASN A 78 -23.43 18.65 22.70
C ASN A 78 -24.40 17.50 23.01
N ILE A 79 -23.92 16.48 23.73
CA ILE A 79 -24.68 15.28 24.08
C ILE A 79 -24.73 15.14 25.61
N GLU A 80 -25.78 14.52 26.15
CA GLU A 80 -25.92 14.20 27.56
C GLU A 80 -25.88 12.67 27.72
N LEU A 81 -24.91 12.16 28.49
CA LEU A 81 -24.75 10.71 28.68
C LEU A 81 -25.17 10.27 30.08
N GLU A 82 -26.10 9.33 30.19
CA GLU A 82 -26.55 8.82 31.50
C GLU A 82 -25.47 8.01 32.24
N LYS A 83 -24.52 7.41 31.49
CA LYS A 83 -23.48 6.53 32.05
C LYS A 83 -22.16 6.70 31.31
N GLU A 84 -21.07 6.58 32.06
CA GLU A 84 -19.73 6.44 31.51
C GLU A 84 -19.57 5.08 30.83
N GLY A 85 -18.81 5.02 29.73
CA GLY A 85 -18.60 3.78 28.98
C GLY A 85 -18.00 3.99 27.60
N ILE A 86 -17.86 2.88 26.86
CA ILE A 86 -17.45 2.89 25.45
C ILE A 86 -18.67 3.12 24.58
N TYR A 87 -18.58 4.15 23.73
CA TYR A 87 -19.55 4.49 22.71
C TYR A 87 -18.88 4.41 21.34
N TRP A 88 -19.55 3.81 20.38
CA TRP A 88 -19.11 3.72 18.99
C TRP A 88 -19.63 4.93 18.22
N VAL A 89 -18.71 5.70 17.66
CA VAL A 89 -18.99 6.75 16.69
C VAL A 89 -18.89 6.11 15.31
N ASN A 90 -20.03 6.03 14.64
CA ASN A 90 -20.17 5.45 13.31
C ASN A 90 -20.36 6.58 12.31
N TYR A 91 -19.63 6.57 11.21
CA TYR A 91 -19.79 7.56 10.15
C TYR A 91 -19.73 6.90 8.80
N ARG A 92 -20.55 7.38 7.87
CA ARG A 92 -20.59 6.91 6.49
C ARG A 92 -19.98 7.99 5.60
N ILE A 93 -18.84 7.68 5.00
CA ILE A 93 -17.97 8.69 4.39
C ILE A 93 -17.49 8.27 3.01
N SER A 94 -17.21 9.23 2.14
CA SER A 94 -16.56 9.02 0.85
C SER A 94 -15.26 9.82 0.81
N SER A 95 -14.12 9.18 0.55
CA SER A 95 -12.82 9.84 0.33
C SER A 95 -12.15 9.25 -0.92
N PRO A 96 -12.46 9.77 -2.13
CA PRO A 96 -12.04 9.17 -3.39
C PRO A 96 -10.54 9.22 -3.64
N GLU A 97 -9.87 10.16 -2.99
CA GLU A 97 -8.43 10.34 -3.08
C GLU A 97 -7.71 9.63 -1.93
N GLY A 98 -8.44 9.20 -0.88
CA GLY A 98 -7.90 8.51 0.29
C GLY A 98 -6.93 9.36 1.11
N THR A 99 -7.01 10.68 0.97
CA THR A 99 -6.06 11.67 1.50
C THR A 99 -6.63 12.46 2.68
N GLY A 100 -7.92 12.36 2.95
CA GLY A 100 -8.57 13.12 4.03
C GLY A 100 -8.46 12.47 5.41
N TRP A 101 -8.50 13.29 6.46
CA TRP A 101 -8.64 12.82 7.84
C TRP A 101 -9.15 13.91 8.79
N PHE A 102 -9.67 13.46 9.93
CA PHE A 102 -10.22 14.34 10.97
C PHE A 102 -9.88 13.87 12.38
N GLU A 103 -10.00 14.80 13.32
CA GLU A 103 -9.91 14.54 14.76
C GLU A 103 -11.33 14.48 15.35
N LEU A 104 -11.60 13.46 16.17
CA LEU A 104 -12.73 13.45 17.10
C LEU A 104 -12.24 13.88 18.48
N ILE A 105 -12.83 14.95 18.99
CA ILE A 105 -12.47 15.59 20.25
C ILE A 105 -13.64 15.50 21.20
N SER A 106 -13.49 14.84 22.34
CA SER A 106 -14.47 14.94 23.43
C SER A 106 -13.97 15.92 24.49
N SER A 107 -14.87 16.77 25.00
CA SER A 107 -14.61 17.70 26.11
C SER A 107 -15.79 17.70 27.08
N GLY A 108 -15.49 17.74 28.39
CA GLY A 108 -16.52 17.96 29.41
C GLY A 108 -16.90 19.43 29.55
N ASP A 109 -17.91 19.75 30.36
CA ASP A 109 -18.36 21.12 30.63
C ASP A 109 -17.26 22.06 31.16
N ASP A 110 -16.23 21.49 31.79
CA ASP A 110 -15.08 22.23 32.34
C ASP A 110 -14.06 22.67 31.26
N GLY A 111 -14.25 22.25 30.00
CA GLY A 111 -13.42 22.63 28.86
C GLY A 111 -12.10 21.88 28.70
N ASP A 112 -11.81 20.90 29.56
CA ASP A 112 -10.67 19.99 29.40
C ASP A 112 -10.96 18.98 28.28
N GLU A 113 -10.10 18.96 27.24
CA GLU A 113 -10.09 17.97 26.17
C GLU A 113 -9.69 16.61 26.75
N SER A 114 -10.60 15.64 26.68
CA SER A 114 -10.45 14.36 27.39
C SER A 114 -10.12 13.17 26.48
N VAL A 115 -10.50 13.21 25.20
CA VAL A 115 -10.20 12.15 24.23
C VAL A 115 -10.01 12.76 22.83
N MET A 116 -8.87 12.46 22.21
CA MET A 116 -8.53 12.78 20.83
C MET A 116 -8.34 11.49 20.04
N ILE A 117 -9.10 11.31 18.96
CA ILE A 117 -8.91 10.18 18.04
C ILE A 117 -8.70 10.73 16.63
N GLU A 118 -7.57 10.39 16.04
CA GLU A 118 -7.26 10.68 14.64
C GLU A 118 -7.82 9.56 13.76
N ASN A 119 -8.60 9.92 12.74
CA ASN A 119 -9.22 8.96 11.83
C ASN A 119 -8.77 9.20 10.41
N LEU A 120 -7.87 8.33 9.92
CA LEU A 120 -7.55 8.22 8.50
C LEU A 120 -8.73 7.60 7.76
N LEU A 121 -9.13 8.22 6.65
CA LEU A 121 -10.33 7.80 5.96
C LEU A 121 -10.00 6.69 4.97
N PRO A 122 -10.79 5.59 4.95
CA PRO A 122 -10.71 4.62 3.87
C PRO A 122 -10.88 5.30 2.50
N LEU A 123 -10.02 4.89 1.56
CA LEU A 123 -10.18 5.21 0.16
C LEU A 123 -11.54 4.68 -0.31
N THR A 124 -12.33 5.55 -0.91
CA THR A 124 -13.54 5.16 -1.64
C THR A 124 -13.29 5.30 -3.13
N GLU A 125 -14.12 4.65 -3.96
CA GLU A 125 -13.88 4.65 -5.41
C GLU A 125 -14.22 5.99 -6.06
N ASP A 126 -15.24 6.66 -5.52
CA ASP A 126 -15.69 7.97 -5.98
C ASP A 126 -16.51 8.67 -4.89
N TRP A 127 -16.88 9.92 -5.15
CA TRP A 127 -17.61 10.80 -4.23
C TRP A 127 -19.02 10.30 -3.85
N GLU A 128 -19.57 9.34 -4.59
CA GLU A 128 -20.91 8.78 -4.38
C GLU A 128 -20.86 7.44 -3.61
N ASN A 129 -19.67 6.85 -3.49
CA ASN A 129 -19.43 5.63 -2.74
C ASN A 129 -19.04 5.93 -1.30
N TYR A 130 -20.00 5.76 -0.40
CA TYR A 130 -19.77 5.95 1.03
C TYR A 130 -19.59 4.62 1.77
N VAL A 131 -18.51 4.53 2.54
CA VAL A 131 -18.18 3.40 3.42
C VAL A 131 -18.46 3.73 4.88
N ASN A 132 -18.89 2.73 5.64
CA ASN A 132 -19.08 2.86 7.08
C ASN A 132 -17.74 2.70 7.79
N VAL A 133 -17.44 3.63 8.68
CA VAL A 133 -16.32 3.59 9.60
C VAL A 133 -16.89 3.63 11.01
N GLU A 134 -16.32 2.80 11.89
CA GLU A 134 -16.79 2.63 13.26
C GLU A 134 -15.60 2.85 14.19
N GLN A 135 -15.71 3.81 15.10
CA GLN A 135 -14.62 4.20 15.99
C GLN A 135 -15.09 4.21 17.46
N PRO A 136 -14.45 3.45 18.36
CA PRO A 136 -14.81 3.47 19.76
C PRO A 136 -14.25 4.72 20.45
N MET A 137 -15.07 5.35 21.29
CA MET A 137 -14.71 6.47 22.15
C MET A 137 -15.11 6.16 23.60
N GLN A 138 -14.18 6.34 24.53
CA GLN A 138 -14.47 6.29 25.96
C GLN A 138 -15.07 7.64 26.38
N LEU A 139 -16.33 7.65 26.83
CA LEU A 139 -17.01 8.87 27.24
C LEU A 139 -17.45 8.80 28.70
N SER A 140 -17.41 9.95 29.39
CA SER A 140 -17.87 10.10 30.77
C SER A 140 -19.37 10.39 30.83
N ALA A 141 -20.02 10.06 31.95
CA ALA A 141 -21.40 10.47 32.19
C ALA A 141 -21.54 12.00 32.34
N GLY A 142 -22.70 12.55 31.98
CA GLY A 142 -23.02 13.97 32.01
C GLY A 142 -22.94 14.64 30.63
N SER A 143 -23.02 15.97 30.61
CA SER A 143 -22.85 16.78 29.39
C SER A 143 -21.45 16.58 28.80
N GLN A 144 -21.40 16.24 27.52
CA GLN A 144 -20.18 16.10 26.74
C GLN A 144 -20.32 16.90 25.45
N ARG A 145 -19.22 17.52 25.02
CA ARG A 145 -19.10 18.15 23.72
C ARG A 145 -18.17 17.34 22.85
N ILE A 146 -18.71 16.79 21.76
CA ILE A 146 -17.96 16.05 20.75
C ILE A 146 -17.75 16.95 19.55
N THR A 147 -16.52 17.14 19.12
CA THR A 147 -16.19 17.91 17.92
C THR A 147 -15.49 17.01 16.92
N LEU A 148 -16.01 16.93 15.71
CA LEU A 148 -15.26 16.47 14.55
C LEU A 148 -14.58 17.69 13.94
N LYS A 149 -13.26 17.66 13.86
CA LYS A 149 -12.45 18.73 13.28
C LYS A 149 -11.69 18.18 12.08
N VAL A 150 -11.98 18.71 10.90
CA VAL A 150 -11.34 18.32 9.65
C VAL A 150 -9.93 18.90 9.63
N ILE A 151 -8.95 18.02 9.56
CA ILE A 151 -7.54 18.45 9.47
C ILE A 151 -7.09 18.46 8.03
N GLU A 152 -7.53 17.48 7.25
CA GLU A 152 -7.31 17.40 5.81
C GLU A 152 -8.63 17.08 5.11
N GLY A 153 -8.99 17.92 4.14
CA GLY A 153 -10.21 17.82 3.37
C GLY A 153 -10.15 16.75 2.28
N GLY A 154 -11.01 16.82 1.27
CA GLY A 154 -10.99 15.86 0.14
C GLY A 154 -11.85 14.62 0.37
N TRP A 155 -12.89 14.75 1.19
CA TRP A 155 -13.84 13.70 1.51
C TRP A 155 -15.22 14.29 1.87
N ASP A 156 -16.25 13.43 1.87
CA ASP A 156 -17.65 13.76 2.09
C ASP A 156 -18.25 12.82 3.15
N THR A 157 -19.32 13.25 3.83
CA THR A 157 -19.99 12.45 4.87
C THR A 157 -21.50 12.40 4.66
N GLU A 158 -22.04 11.20 4.51
CA GLU A 158 -23.48 11.03 4.32
C GLU A 158 -24.24 11.05 5.64
N TRP A 159 -23.71 10.39 6.68
CA TRP A 159 -24.27 10.44 8.03
C TRP A 159 -23.24 10.09 9.11
N LEU A 160 -23.53 10.49 10.34
CA LEU A 160 -22.79 10.13 11.55
C LEU A 160 -23.78 9.74 12.66
N GLU A 161 -23.42 8.74 13.47
CA GLU A 161 -24.24 8.16 14.54
C GLU A 161 -23.36 7.77 15.74
N ILE A 162 -23.87 7.90 16.96
CA ILE A 162 -23.17 7.46 18.19
C ILE A 162 -24.03 6.42 18.93
N GLN A 163 -23.45 5.25 19.25
CA GLN A 163 -24.16 4.13 19.90
C GLN A 163 -23.39 3.53 21.08
N PRO A 164 -24.07 3.09 22.16
CA PRO A 164 -23.41 2.36 23.25
C PRO A 164 -23.03 0.93 22.85
N GLU A 165 -21.86 0.44 23.31
CA GLU A 165 -21.30 -0.89 22.99
C GLU A 165 -22.29 -2.06 23.20
N SER A 166 -23.14 -1.98 24.23
CA SER A 166 -24.15 -3.01 24.54
C SER A 166 -25.16 -3.28 23.41
N HIS A 167 -25.37 -2.32 22.49
CA HIS A 167 -26.28 -2.48 21.35
C HIS A 167 -25.63 -3.23 20.17
N TYR A 168 -24.30 -3.15 20.04
CA TYR A 168 -23.52 -3.81 18.99
C TYR A 168 -23.52 -5.34 19.13
N ALA A 169 -23.43 -5.83 20.37
CA ALA A 169 -23.42 -7.26 20.67
C ALA A 169 -24.70 -8.00 20.22
N GLU A 170 -25.86 -7.33 20.19
CA GLU A 170 -27.13 -7.93 19.78
C GLU A 170 -27.30 -8.00 18.24
N GLN A 171 -26.73 -7.06 17.48
CA GLN A 171 -26.84 -7.03 16.02
C GLN A 171 -25.87 -8.00 15.33
N THR A 172 -24.67 -8.17 15.89
CA THR A 172 -23.63 -9.07 15.36
C THR A 172 -24.07 -10.54 15.37
N VAL A 173 -24.79 -10.98 16.41
CA VAL A 173 -25.27 -12.38 16.52
C VAL A 173 -26.35 -12.74 15.49
N ALA A 174 -27.08 -11.76 14.95
CA ALA A 174 -28.11 -12.00 13.93
C ALA A 174 -27.55 -12.14 12.50
N LYS A 175 -26.39 -11.53 12.21
CA LYS A 175 -25.79 -11.51 10.86
C LYS A 175 -25.04 -12.80 10.51
N TYR A 176 -24.54 -13.55 11.50
CA TYR A 176 -23.72 -14.75 11.30
C TYR A 176 -24.49 -16.09 11.16
N ARG A 177 -25.82 -16.08 11.10
CA ARG A 177 -26.62 -17.33 10.95
C ARG A 177 -26.93 -17.74 9.51
N SER A 178 -26.58 -16.96 8.51
CA SER A 178 -26.70 -17.35 7.10
C SER A 178 -25.50 -16.85 6.33
N LEU A 179 -24.57 -17.77 6.06
CA LEU A 179 -23.59 -17.84 4.97
C LEU A 179 -22.41 -18.67 5.48
N SER A 180 -22.38 -19.95 5.11
CA SER A 180 -21.15 -20.73 5.14
C SER A 180 -20.26 -20.25 3.99
N SER A 181 -19.61 -19.11 4.18
CA SER A 181 -18.48 -18.68 3.35
C SER A 181 -17.24 -19.52 3.73
N PRO A 182 -16.33 -19.82 2.78
CA PRO A 182 -15.03 -20.36 3.14
C PRO A 182 -14.31 -19.36 4.06
N ILE A 183 -13.60 -19.90 5.05
CA ILE A 183 -12.84 -19.15 6.05
C ILE A 183 -11.77 -18.28 5.34
N PRO A 184 -11.59 -16.99 5.69
CA PRO A 184 -10.59 -16.15 5.04
C PRO A 184 -9.16 -16.72 5.15
N MET A 185 -8.40 -16.64 4.04
CA MET A 185 -6.97 -16.97 3.90
C MET A 185 -6.08 -15.92 4.60
N LYS A 186 -6.18 -15.76 5.92
CA LYS A 186 -5.44 -14.72 6.65
C LYS A 186 -4.80 -15.30 7.92
N GLY A 187 -3.50 -15.07 8.07
CA GLY A 187 -2.75 -15.36 9.29
C GLY A 187 -1.25 -15.12 9.13
N PHE A 188 -0.55 -15.07 10.26
CA PHE A 188 0.86 -14.69 10.30
C PHE A 188 1.78 -15.75 9.70
N VAL A 189 2.82 -15.26 9.02
CA VAL A 189 4.02 -16.04 8.69
C VAL A 189 4.85 -16.20 9.96
N ARG A 190 5.35 -17.42 10.23
CA ARG A 190 6.12 -17.71 11.46
C ARG A 190 7.28 -18.66 11.19
N THR A 191 8.26 -18.67 12.08
CA THR A 191 9.35 -19.64 12.02
C THR A 191 9.05 -20.87 12.86
N ASP A 192 9.40 -22.05 12.36
CA ASP A 192 9.44 -23.30 13.13
C ASP A 192 10.73 -24.06 12.79
N GLY A 193 11.66 -24.07 13.74
CA GLY A 193 13.01 -24.60 13.55
C GLY A 193 13.68 -24.00 12.32
N ARG A 194 13.92 -24.82 11.29
CA ARG A 194 14.65 -24.42 10.08
C ARG A 194 13.76 -23.88 8.96
N GLN A 195 12.47 -23.74 9.20
CA GLN A 195 11.48 -23.38 8.18
C GLN A 195 10.78 -22.08 8.52
N ILE A 196 10.47 -21.32 7.48
CA ILE A 196 9.44 -20.29 7.50
C ILE A 196 8.15 -20.96 7.05
N LEU A 197 7.07 -20.76 7.81
CA LEU A 197 5.77 -21.37 7.59
C LEU A 197 4.72 -20.30 7.30
N ASP A 198 3.80 -20.61 6.39
CA ASP A 198 2.57 -19.85 6.23
C ASP A 198 1.59 -20.07 7.41
N HIS A 199 0.44 -19.42 7.34
CA HIS A 199 -0.57 -19.51 8.39
C HIS A 199 -1.26 -20.88 8.49
N TYR A 200 -1.08 -21.77 7.51
CA TYR A 200 -1.53 -23.16 7.56
C TYR A 200 -0.50 -24.08 8.20
N GLY A 201 0.70 -23.57 8.52
CA GLY A 201 1.83 -24.36 8.98
C GLY A 201 2.56 -25.07 7.84
N SER A 202 2.37 -24.64 6.59
CA SER A 202 3.07 -25.20 5.42
C SER A 202 4.37 -24.43 5.16
N PRO A 203 5.46 -25.10 4.72
CA PRO A 203 6.69 -24.42 4.34
C PRO A 203 6.45 -23.35 3.27
N LEU A 204 6.94 -22.14 3.54
CA LEU A 204 6.83 -20.96 2.70
C LEU A 204 8.22 -20.47 2.31
N LEU A 205 8.49 -20.40 1.01
CA LEU A 205 9.64 -19.65 0.49
C LEU A 205 9.13 -18.27 0.07
N LEU A 206 9.55 -17.24 0.80
CA LEU A 206 9.36 -15.85 0.38
C LEU A 206 10.27 -15.60 -0.84
N GLN A 207 9.70 -15.11 -1.93
CA GLN A 207 10.32 -14.96 -3.25
C GLN A 207 9.88 -13.62 -3.81
N GLY A 208 10.75 -12.63 -3.68
CA GLY A 208 10.35 -11.24 -3.86
C GLY A 208 11.37 -10.34 -4.52
N MET A 209 10.96 -9.09 -4.62
CA MET A 209 11.78 -7.98 -5.10
C MET A 209 11.91 -6.92 -4.03
N GLY A 210 13.10 -6.32 -3.95
CA GLY A 210 13.35 -5.11 -3.17
C GLY A 210 12.84 -3.88 -3.92
N LEU A 211 12.24 -2.95 -3.20
CA LEU A 211 11.78 -1.65 -3.73
C LEU A 211 12.87 -0.58 -3.66
N GLY A 212 14.09 -0.96 -4.05
CA GLY A 212 15.22 -0.07 -4.12
C GLY A 212 15.01 1.03 -5.13
N GLY A 213 15.24 2.29 -4.74
CA GLY A 213 14.91 3.46 -5.54
C GLY A 213 13.61 4.14 -5.12
N TRP A 214 12.76 3.54 -4.29
CA TRP A 214 11.50 4.17 -3.86
C TRP A 214 11.69 5.17 -2.71
N MET A 215 11.58 4.69 -1.46
CA MET A 215 11.74 5.45 -0.22
C MET A 215 13.21 5.80 0.08
N LEU A 216 14.13 5.05 -0.55
CA LEU A 216 15.55 5.31 -0.59
C LEU A 216 15.99 5.36 -2.05
N GLN A 217 16.63 6.45 -2.45
CA GLN A 217 17.23 6.66 -3.75
C GLN A 217 18.75 6.66 -3.61
N GLU A 218 19.38 5.52 -3.86
CA GLU A 218 20.83 5.47 -4.01
C GLU A 218 21.23 6.19 -5.32
N PRO A 219 22.17 7.15 -5.29
CA PRO A 219 22.45 8.02 -6.43
C PRO A 219 22.77 7.28 -7.74
N TYR A 220 23.45 6.14 -7.68
CA TYR A 220 23.78 5.36 -8.88
C TYR A 220 22.53 4.80 -9.60
N MET A 221 21.43 4.57 -8.88
CA MET A 221 20.19 4.03 -9.44
C MET A 221 19.46 5.03 -10.33
N VAL A 222 19.77 6.31 -10.15
CA VAL A 222 19.33 7.44 -10.96
C VAL A 222 20.51 8.06 -11.72
N LEU A 223 21.60 7.32 -11.96
CA LEU A 223 22.75 7.79 -12.74
C LEU A 223 23.41 9.09 -12.23
N PHE A 224 23.27 9.37 -10.93
CA PHE A 224 23.84 10.54 -10.27
C PHE A 224 25.22 10.19 -9.70
N ASN A 225 26.21 10.14 -10.58
CA ASN A 225 27.50 9.48 -10.30
C ASN A 225 28.57 10.38 -9.63
N ASN A 226 28.28 11.67 -9.41
CA ASN A 226 29.23 12.63 -8.83
C ASN A 226 29.05 12.84 -7.31
N VAL A 227 28.02 12.23 -6.73
CA VAL A 227 27.77 12.18 -5.28
C VAL A 227 27.61 10.73 -4.85
N SER A 228 27.73 10.48 -3.55
CA SER A 228 27.66 9.13 -2.99
C SER A 228 26.32 8.87 -2.33
N THR A 229 25.72 9.86 -1.67
CA THR A 229 24.54 9.66 -0.80
C THR A 229 23.28 10.37 -1.33
N GLN A 230 22.12 9.96 -0.83
CA GLN A 230 20.84 10.57 -1.17
C GLN A 230 20.78 12.03 -0.68
N TRP A 231 21.29 12.32 0.52
CA TRP A 231 21.32 13.68 1.04
C TRP A 231 22.20 14.61 0.20
N GLU A 232 23.36 14.15 -0.28
CA GLU A 232 24.24 14.94 -1.16
C GLU A 232 23.54 15.23 -2.50
N MET A 233 22.85 14.22 -3.07
CA MET A 233 22.08 14.37 -4.30
C MET A 233 21.00 15.44 -4.15
N PHE A 234 20.23 15.42 -3.04
CA PHE A 234 19.18 16.40 -2.81
C PHE A 234 19.70 17.80 -2.44
N GLU A 235 20.83 17.90 -1.71
CA GLU A 235 21.49 19.19 -1.47
C GLU A 235 21.92 19.82 -2.79
N GLN A 236 22.51 19.03 -3.68
CA GLN A 236 22.96 19.50 -4.98
C GLN A 236 21.79 19.90 -5.88
N LEU A 237 20.69 19.13 -5.91
CA LEU A 237 19.48 19.53 -6.62
C LEU A 237 18.88 20.82 -6.02
N SER A 238 18.85 20.94 -4.69
CA SER A 238 18.33 22.12 -3.99
C SER A 238 19.11 23.39 -4.37
N SER A 239 20.42 23.29 -4.60
CA SER A 239 21.23 24.42 -5.08
C SER A 239 20.79 24.97 -6.45
N SER A 240 20.06 24.18 -7.25
CA SER A 240 19.58 24.55 -8.58
C SER A 240 18.09 24.92 -8.60
N ILE A 241 17.22 24.10 -7.99
CA ILE A 241 15.75 24.26 -8.05
C ILE A 241 15.11 24.71 -6.73
N GLY A 242 15.91 24.93 -5.68
CA GLY A 242 15.44 25.29 -4.34
C GLY A 242 14.77 24.13 -3.59
N GLU A 243 14.59 24.33 -2.27
CA GLU A 243 14.00 23.32 -1.38
C GLU A 243 12.58 22.93 -1.80
N GLU A 244 11.75 23.89 -2.23
CA GLU A 244 10.36 23.60 -2.66
C GLU A 244 10.33 22.80 -3.97
N GLY A 245 11.26 23.05 -4.89
CA GLY A 245 11.39 22.28 -6.13
C GLY A 245 11.82 20.84 -5.84
N VAL A 246 12.79 20.64 -4.93
CA VAL A 246 13.19 19.29 -4.49
C VAL A 246 12.06 18.59 -3.77
N LYS A 247 11.30 19.28 -2.91
CA LYS A 247 10.14 18.71 -2.23
C LYS A 247 9.07 18.25 -3.23
N THR A 248 8.77 19.08 -4.22
CA THR A 248 7.81 18.75 -5.30
C THR A 248 8.26 17.52 -6.09
N TYR A 249 9.53 17.47 -6.49
CA TYR A 249 10.11 16.30 -7.17
C TYR A 249 10.05 15.04 -6.31
N ARG A 250 10.44 15.12 -5.04
CA ARG A 250 10.44 13.97 -4.12
C ARG A 250 9.05 13.42 -3.90
N GLN A 251 8.04 14.29 -3.78
CA GLN A 251 6.65 13.86 -3.67
C GLN A 251 6.21 13.10 -4.92
N ALA A 252 6.39 13.69 -6.10
CA ALA A 252 6.03 13.06 -7.37
C ALA A 252 6.76 11.73 -7.59
N TRP A 253 8.06 11.67 -7.24
CA TRP A 253 8.83 10.43 -7.29
C TRP A 253 8.20 9.34 -6.42
N LEU A 254 7.96 9.64 -5.13
CA LEU A 254 7.44 8.63 -4.22
C LEU A 254 6.01 8.19 -4.59
N ASP A 255 5.19 9.08 -5.16
CA ASP A 255 3.82 8.79 -5.60
C ASP A 255 3.77 7.93 -6.88
N ASN A 256 4.66 8.20 -7.83
CA ASN A 256 4.68 7.52 -9.12
C ASN A 256 5.49 6.21 -9.10
N TRP A 257 6.50 6.09 -8.23
CA TRP A 257 7.42 4.97 -8.28
C TRP A 257 6.81 3.65 -7.80
N MET A 258 5.85 3.66 -6.87
CA MET A 258 5.15 2.44 -6.46
C MET A 258 3.65 2.69 -6.46
N THR A 259 2.96 2.01 -7.38
CA THR A 259 1.52 2.13 -7.58
C THR A 259 0.84 0.77 -7.40
N TYR A 260 -0.49 0.74 -7.45
CA TYR A 260 -1.23 -0.52 -7.44
C TYR A 260 -0.84 -1.42 -8.63
N ASP A 261 -0.59 -0.85 -9.82
CA ASP A 261 -0.19 -1.59 -11.02
C ASP A 261 1.14 -2.32 -10.82
N ASP A 262 2.09 -1.73 -10.09
CA ASP A 262 3.35 -2.38 -9.73
C ASP A 262 3.12 -3.63 -8.87
N VAL A 263 2.23 -3.55 -7.88
CA VAL A 263 1.89 -4.67 -6.97
C VAL A 263 1.22 -5.81 -7.74
N VAL A 264 0.29 -5.47 -8.64
CA VAL A 264 -0.36 -6.43 -9.55
C VAL A 264 0.68 -7.11 -10.44
N GLU A 265 1.59 -6.36 -11.03
CA GLU A 265 2.62 -6.90 -11.93
C GLU A 265 3.68 -7.74 -11.20
N LEU A 266 4.04 -7.39 -9.97
CA LEU A 266 4.86 -8.23 -9.08
C LEU A 266 4.19 -9.60 -8.86
N LYS A 267 2.91 -9.61 -8.51
CA LYS A 267 2.14 -10.84 -8.32
C LYS A 267 2.08 -11.68 -9.60
N ARG A 268 1.75 -11.05 -10.73
CA ARG A 268 1.65 -11.70 -12.06
C ARG A 268 2.97 -12.27 -12.53
N SER A 269 4.07 -11.58 -12.26
CA SER A 269 5.43 -12.04 -12.58
C SER A 269 5.82 -13.30 -11.80
N GLY A 270 5.10 -13.61 -10.72
CA GLY A 270 5.27 -14.84 -9.95
C GLY A 270 5.94 -14.65 -8.59
N PHE A 271 6.17 -13.40 -8.18
CA PHE A 271 6.65 -13.08 -6.84
C PHE A 271 5.52 -13.25 -5.81
N ASN A 272 5.89 -13.54 -4.56
CA ASN A 272 4.94 -13.66 -3.45
C ASN A 272 5.25 -12.69 -2.29
N SER A 273 6.34 -11.92 -2.38
CA SER A 273 6.73 -10.96 -1.36
C SER A 273 7.40 -9.70 -1.93
N ILE A 274 7.39 -8.64 -1.15
CA ILE A 274 8.01 -7.34 -1.42
C ILE A 274 8.87 -6.98 -0.20
N ARG A 275 10.13 -6.58 -0.40
CA ARG A 275 10.97 -5.99 0.67
C ARG A 275 11.03 -4.48 0.46
N VAL A 276 10.70 -3.71 1.49
CA VAL A 276 10.59 -2.24 1.43
C VAL A 276 11.75 -1.59 2.17
N PRO A 277 12.72 -0.99 1.45
CA PRO A 277 13.83 -0.27 2.07
C PRO A 277 13.33 1.03 2.71
N LEU A 278 13.33 1.09 4.02
CA LEU A 278 12.90 2.24 4.80
C LEU A 278 14.06 3.21 5.01
N HIS A 279 13.82 4.48 4.70
CA HIS A 279 14.68 5.56 5.10
C HIS A 279 14.09 6.28 6.31
N TYR A 280 14.82 6.37 7.43
CA TYR A 280 14.29 6.91 8.70
C TYR A 280 13.69 8.32 8.56
N ASN A 281 14.26 9.18 7.70
CA ASN A 281 13.79 10.55 7.45
C ASN A 281 12.36 10.67 6.88
N LEU A 282 11.71 9.57 6.49
CA LEU A 282 10.28 9.56 6.15
C LEU A 282 9.39 9.25 7.36
N PHE A 283 9.98 8.80 8.48
CA PHE A 283 9.27 8.32 9.67
C PHE A 283 9.59 9.12 10.93
N THR A 284 10.78 9.70 11.04
CA THR A 284 11.19 10.53 12.17
C THR A 284 12.21 11.57 11.73
N LEU A 285 12.24 12.71 12.43
CA LEU A 285 13.33 13.68 12.30
C LEU A 285 14.68 13.07 12.73
N SER A 286 15.76 13.62 12.19
CA SER A 286 17.12 13.36 12.69
C SER A 286 17.31 13.92 14.10
N ILE A 287 18.32 13.44 14.83
CA ILE A 287 18.56 13.90 16.20
C ILE A 287 18.94 15.39 16.26
N GLU A 288 19.49 15.93 15.18
CA GLU A 288 19.84 17.34 15.02
C GLU A 288 18.63 18.24 14.76
N GLU A 289 17.57 17.69 14.19
CA GLU A 289 16.34 18.43 13.83
C GLU A 289 15.29 18.41 14.95
N GLU A 290 15.43 17.53 15.94
CA GLU A 290 14.55 17.50 17.10
C GLU A 290 14.64 18.80 17.91
N ARG A 291 13.49 19.44 18.15
CA ARG A 291 13.41 20.67 18.97
C ARG A 291 13.81 20.44 20.43
N VAL A 292 13.56 19.23 20.92
CA VAL A 292 13.87 18.80 22.29
C VAL A 292 14.75 17.58 22.20
N GLN A 293 15.97 17.66 22.75
CA GLN A 293 16.86 16.50 22.75
C GLN A 293 16.21 15.31 23.45
N GLY A 294 16.21 14.15 22.79
CA GLY A 294 15.58 12.93 23.29
C GLY A 294 14.10 12.76 22.91
N SER A 295 13.48 13.71 22.19
CA SER A 295 12.13 13.52 21.64
C SER A 295 12.15 12.70 20.35
N ASP A 296 11.00 12.09 20.06
CA ASP A 296 10.71 11.42 18.79
C ASP A 296 9.55 12.12 18.08
N THR A 297 9.89 12.94 17.09
CA THR A 297 8.90 13.55 16.20
C THR A 297 8.60 12.58 15.06
N TRP A 298 7.45 11.91 15.12
CA TRP A 298 7.00 10.99 14.07
C TRP A 298 6.45 11.74 12.84
N LEU A 299 6.95 11.36 11.66
CA LEU A 299 6.53 11.89 10.36
C LEU A 299 5.53 10.92 9.74
N ARG A 300 4.41 11.42 9.23
CA ARG A 300 3.32 10.59 8.68
C ARG A 300 3.65 9.98 7.32
N GLU A 301 4.48 10.65 6.54
CA GLU A 301 4.75 10.34 5.13
C GLU A 301 5.12 8.87 4.89
N GLY A 302 6.10 8.35 5.63
CA GLY A 302 6.52 6.95 5.51
C GLY A 302 5.43 5.96 5.94
N PHE A 303 4.69 6.25 7.01
CA PHE A 303 3.60 5.39 7.48
C PHE A 303 2.45 5.31 6.46
N SER A 304 1.98 6.45 5.95
CA SER A 304 0.89 6.50 4.97
C SER A 304 1.22 5.70 3.71
N ARG A 305 2.48 5.71 3.27
CA ARG A 305 2.93 4.94 2.10
C ARG A 305 2.95 3.43 2.36
N ILE A 306 3.39 3.01 3.54
CA ILE A 306 3.33 1.60 3.94
C ILE A 306 1.86 1.16 4.04
N ASP A 307 0.98 1.96 4.65
CA ASP A 307 -0.45 1.63 4.74
C ASP A 307 -1.06 1.41 3.35
N LYS A 308 -0.76 2.31 2.40
CA LYS A 308 -1.23 2.21 1.01
C LYS A 308 -0.71 0.94 0.32
N LEU A 309 0.58 0.65 0.48
CA LEU A 309 1.18 -0.58 -0.04
C LEU A 309 0.54 -1.83 0.57
N LEU A 310 0.29 -1.84 1.88
CA LEU A 310 -0.34 -2.98 2.56
C LEU A 310 -1.77 -3.23 2.07
N GLN A 311 -2.54 -2.18 1.77
CA GLN A 311 -3.88 -2.31 1.17
C GLN A 311 -3.81 -2.99 -0.21
N TRP A 312 -2.85 -2.59 -1.05
CA TRP A 312 -2.62 -3.20 -2.35
C TRP A 312 -2.17 -4.67 -2.23
N CYS A 313 -1.18 -4.91 -1.37
CA CYS A 313 -0.65 -6.25 -1.10
C CYS A 313 -1.69 -7.20 -0.51
N GLU A 314 -2.60 -6.70 0.32
CA GLU A 314 -3.73 -7.46 0.83
C GLU A 314 -4.63 -7.96 -0.29
N ARG A 315 -4.94 -7.09 -1.27
CA ARG A 315 -5.77 -7.42 -2.41
C ARG A 315 -5.09 -8.46 -3.32
N GLU A 316 -3.80 -8.30 -3.56
CA GLU A 316 -3.02 -9.17 -4.47
C GLU A 316 -2.43 -10.42 -3.81
N ASN A 317 -2.66 -10.59 -2.52
CA ASN A 317 -2.06 -11.64 -1.71
C ASN A 317 -0.52 -11.67 -1.83
N LEU A 318 0.12 -10.54 -1.52
CA LEU A 318 1.57 -10.37 -1.48
C LEU A 318 2.03 -10.05 -0.05
N TYR A 319 3.09 -10.69 0.40
CA TYR A 319 3.70 -10.38 1.69
C TYR A 319 4.61 -9.16 1.60
N VAL A 320 4.73 -8.42 2.70
CA VAL A 320 5.62 -7.27 2.85
C VAL A 320 6.65 -7.56 3.94
N ILE A 321 7.94 -7.31 3.66
CA ILE A 321 9.01 -7.25 4.65
C ILE A 321 9.46 -5.80 4.75
N LEU A 322 9.42 -5.23 5.96
CA LEU A 322 9.91 -3.88 6.20
C LEU A 322 11.38 -3.94 6.60
N ASP A 323 12.23 -3.19 5.90
CA ASP A 323 13.68 -3.22 6.08
C ASP A 323 14.20 -1.85 6.50
N LEU A 324 14.81 -1.71 7.68
CA LEU A 324 15.43 -0.42 8.05
C LEU A 324 16.76 -0.25 7.30
N HIS A 325 16.63 0.34 6.11
CA HIS A 325 17.72 0.45 5.16
C HIS A 325 18.65 1.63 5.45
N CYS A 326 18.09 2.76 5.90
CA CYS A 326 18.86 3.88 6.43
C CYS A 326 18.39 4.19 7.84
N ALA A 327 19.19 3.81 8.83
CA ALA A 327 18.92 4.10 10.23
C ALA A 327 19.29 5.56 10.59
N PRO A 328 18.71 6.14 11.65
CA PRO A 328 19.17 7.42 12.20
C PRO A 328 20.69 7.45 12.36
N GLY A 329 21.34 8.45 11.76
CA GLY A 329 22.80 8.60 11.76
C GLY A 329 23.57 7.71 10.78
N GLY A 330 22.95 6.70 10.15
CA GLY A 330 23.62 5.77 9.23
C GLY A 330 24.44 4.69 9.93
N GLN A 331 24.29 3.45 9.46
CA GLN A 331 24.83 2.24 10.09
C GLN A 331 26.12 1.68 9.45
N GLY A 332 26.64 2.31 8.40
CA GLY A 332 27.81 1.82 7.66
C GLY A 332 28.71 2.94 7.16
N ARG A 333 29.98 2.63 6.90
CA ARG A 333 30.93 3.57 6.28
C ARG A 333 30.77 3.66 4.77
N ASP A 334 30.21 2.64 4.16
CA ASP A 334 29.76 2.66 2.78
C ASP A 334 28.50 3.53 2.66
N ALA A 335 28.70 4.84 2.69
CA ALA A 335 27.63 5.81 2.89
C ALA A 335 26.55 5.78 1.79
N LYS A 336 26.86 5.23 0.62
CA LYS A 336 25.94 5.17 -0.54
C LYS A 336 24.68 4.34 -0.28
N ILE A 337 24.76 3.32 0.57
CA ILE A 337 23.64 2.42 0.91
C ILE A 337 22.90 2.86 2.18
N SER A 338 23.57 3.57 3.10
CA SER A 338 23.00 3.91 4.43
C SER A 338 22.72 5.39 4.63
N ASP A 339 22.90 6.21 3.59
CA ASP A 339 22.81 7.69 3.61
C ASP A 339 23.64 8.35 4.73
N TYR A 340 24.81 7.77 5.06
CA TYR A 340 25.64 8.23 6.17
C TYR A 340 26.30 9.59 5.86
N ASP A 341 26.15 10.56 6.76
CA ASP A 341 26.88 11.84 6.75
C ASP A 341 28.07 11.78 7.71
N PRO A 342 29.32 11.68 7.22
CA PRO A 342 30.51 11.55 8.07
C PRO A 342 30.84 12.83 8.87
N SER A 343 30.13 13.94 8.64
CA SER A 343 30.26 15.15 9.48
C SER A 343 29.42 15.08 10.76
N LYS A 344 28.53 14.10 10.87
CA LYS A 344 27.63 13.84 12.00
C LYS A 344 27.96 12.49 12.65
N PRO A 345 27.59 12.27 13.92
CA PRO A 345 27.84 10.98 14.55
C PRO A 345 26.95 9.89 13.92
N SER A 346 27.56 8.74 13.61
CA SER A 346 26.85 7.58 13.07
C SER A 346 25.83 6.97 14.06
N LEU A 347 25.11 5.93 13.63
CA LEU A 347 24.33 5.08 14.53
C LEU A 347 25.20 4.58 15.69
N TRP A 348 26.42 4.12 15.42
CA TRP A 348 27.29 3.46 16.40
C TRP A 348 28.04 4.44 17.31
N GLU A 349 28.08 5.73 16.96
CA GLU A 349 28.80 6.76 17.70
C GLU A 349 27.86 7.62 18.57
N SER A 350 26.54 7.48 18.41
CA SER A 350 25.55 8.25 19.15
C SER A 350 24.54 7.35 19.87
N PRO A 351 24.52 7.36 21.21
CA PRO A 351 23.48 6.69 21.99
C PRO A 351 22.05 7.16 21.64
N GLU A 352 21.91 8.41 21.19
CA GLU A 352 20.61 8.96 20.81
C GLU A 352 20.14 8.45 19.44
N ASN A 353 21.06 8.24 18.48
CA ASN A 353 20.72 7.57 17.23
C ASN A 353 20.27 6.12 17.46
N LEU A 354 20.99 5.38 18.32
CA LEU A 354 20.60 4.01 18.72
C LEU A 354 19.20 3.99 19.34
N ARG A 355 18.97 4.85 20.36
CA ARG A 355 17.68 4.95 21.03
C ARG A 355 16.56 5.29 20.04
N LYS A 356 16.78 6.24 19.13
CA LYS A 356 15.78 6.66 18.13
C LYS A 356 15.50 5.56 17.11
N ALA A 357 16.52 4.81 16.66
CA ALA A 357 16.34 3.67 15.77
C ALA A 357 15.50 2.56 16.44
N VAL A 358 15.76 2.25 17.71
CA VAL A 358 14.97 1.31 18.51
C VAL A 358 13.55 1.81 18.73
N ALA A 359 13.37 3.11 19.02
CA ALA A 359 12.05 3.72 19.17
C ALA A 359 11.23 3.66 17.87
N LEU A 360 11.88 3.85 16.71
CA LEU A 360 11.23 3.72 15.40
C LEU A 360 10.69 2.31 15.19
N TRP A 361 11.46 1.28 15.54
CA TRP A 361 10.97 -0.10 15.51
C TRP A 361 9.79 -0.33 16.44
N GLY A 362 9.80 0.25 17.63
CA GLY A 362 8.64 0.24 18.54
C GLY A 362 7.39 0.90 17.92
N ALA A 363 7.56 2.04 17.25
CA ALA A 363 6.46 2.74 16.57
C ALA A 363 5.89 1.95 15.38
N ILE A 364 6.76 1.36 14.55
CA ILE A 364 6.37 0.48 13.44
C ILE A 364 5.62 -0.75 13.98
N ALA A 365 6.18 -1.45 14.97
CA ALA A 365 5.56 -2.62 15.57
C ALA A 365 4.19 -2.29 16.19
N LYS A 366 4.09 -1.16 16.90
CA LYS A 366 2.82 -0.69 17.48
C LYS A 366 1.74 -0.46 16.42
N ARG A 367 2.11 0.06 15.25
CA ARG A 367 1.17 0.33 14.17
C ARG A 367 0.72 -0.95 13.46
N TYR A 368 1.65 -1.88 13.24
CA TYR A 368 1.42 -3.00 12.32
C TYR A 368 1.32 -4.38 12.97
N ALA A 369 1.32 -4.49 14.30
CA ALA A 369 1.31 -5.76 15.04
C ALA A 369 0.25 -6.79 14.59
N ASP A 370 -0.89 -6.31 14.10
CA ASP A 370 -2.03 -7.14 13.68
C ASP A 370 -2.16 -7.30 12.15
N ASN A 371 -1.23 -6.74 11.36
CA ASN A 371 -1.29 -6.82 9.90
C ASN A 371 -0.59 -8.08 9.37
N PHE A 372 -1.36 -9.14 9.12
CA PHE A 372 -0.86 -10.43 8.64
C PHE A 372 -0.16 -10.41 7.27
N TRP A 373 -0.27 -9.33 6.49
CA TRP A 373 0.44 -9.18 5.22
C TRP A 373 1.89 -8.76 5.40
N ILE A 374 2.26 -8.29 6.59
CA ILE A 374 3.67 -8.19 6.95
C ILE A 374 4.18 -9.62 7.25
N ALA A 375 5.20 -10.07 6.53
CA ALA A 375 5.89 -11.32 6.81
C ALA A 375 7.01 -11.15 7.85
N GLY A 376 7.44 -9.91 8.12
CA GLY A 376 8.35 -9.60 9.21
C GLY A 376 9.12 -8.29 9.06
N TYR A 377 10.05 -8.10 9.98
CA TYR A 377 10.88 -6.91 10.12
C TYR A 377 12.36 -7.27 9.91
N ASP A 378 12.98 -6.72 8.88
CA ASP A 378 14.42 -6.78 8.63
C ASP A 378 15.11 -5.60 9.32
N VAL A 379 15.72 -5.90 10.47
CA VAL A 379 15.92 -4.89 11.53
C VAL A 379 16.98 -3.85 11.19
N LEU A 380 17.98 -4.23 10.40
CA LEU A 380 19.05 -3.33 9.99
C LEU A 380 19.75 -3.85 8.75
N ASN A 381 19.72 -3.06 7.67
CA ASN A 381 20.37 -3.41 6.42
C ASN A 381 21.89 -3.19 6.47
N GLU A 382 22.65 -4.20 6.04
CA GLU A 382 24.09 -4.11 5.71
C GLU A 382 24.98 -3.24 6.63
N PRO A 383 25.02 -3.48 7.95
CA PRO A 383 26.10 -2.92 8.76
C PRO A 383 27.46 -3.27 8.13
N ASN A 384 28.33 -2.27 8.02
CA ASN A 384 29.72 -2.43 7.59
C ASN A 384 30.58 -1.52 8.49
N TRP A 385 30.82 -2.01 9.70
CA TRP A 385 31.47 -1.22 10.74
C TRP A 385 32.34 -2.09 11.64
N ALA A 386 33.57 -1.67 11.88
CA ALA A 386 34.46 -2.33 12.84
C ALA A 386 34.03 -2.05 14.29
N PHE A 387 33.66 -3.09 15.03
CA PHE A 387 33.38 -3.01 16.47
C PHE A 387 34.54 -3.48 17.34
N GLU A 388 35.54 -4.14 16.75
CA GLU A 388 36.68 -4.72 17.46
C GLU A 388 38.02 -4.07 17.06
N GLU A 389 38.90 -3.87 18.04
CA GLU A 389 40.23 -3.31 17.78
C GLU A 389 41.09 -4.28 16.95
N GLY A 390 41.77 -3.74 15.94
CA GLY A 390 42.71 -4.49 15.11
C GLY A 390 42.08 -5.32 13.97
N GLY A 391 40.75 -5.23 13.80
CA GLY A 391 40.03 -5.73 12.63
C GLY A 391 40.13 -4.82 11.41
N ASP A 392 39.52 -5.25 10.32
CA ASP A 392 39.29 -4.43 9.12
C ASP A 392 38.18 -3.39 9.39
N PRO A 393 38.18 -2.25 8.67
CA PRO A 393 37.25 -1.15 8.94
C PRO A 393 35.77 -1.47 8.68
N ASP A 394 35.49 -2.51 7.90
CA ASP A 394 34.16 -2.88 7.42
C ASP A 394 33.52 -4.00 8.26
N GLY A 395 34.24 -4.51 9.27
CA GLY A 395 33.76 -5.54 10.18
C GLY A 395 33.80 -6.97 9.62
N CYS A 396 34.57 -7.25 8.55
CA CYS A 396 34.75 -8.61 8.00
C CYS A 396 35.27 -9.60 9.06
N THR A 397 36.16 -9.12 9.91
CA THR A 397 36.99 -9.91 10.83
C THR A 397 36.49 -9.90 12.27
N ASP A 398 35.44 -9.12 12.57
CA ASP A 398 34.80 -9.10 13.88
C ASP A 398 34.30 -10.51 14.27
N GLN A 399 34.61 -10.94 15.48
CA GLN A 399 34.30 -12.28 15.99
C GLN A 399 33.09 -12.29 16.92
N PHE A 400 32.80 -11.15 17.55
CA PHE A 400 31.82 -11.03 18.62
C PHE A 400 30.67 -10.09 18.26
N ASN A 401 30.89 -9.08 17.41
CA ASN A 401 29.88 -8.11 16.97
C ASN A 401 28.96 -7.61 18.11
N GLN A 402 29.54 -7.35 19.29
CA GLN A 402 28.76 -7.12 20.52
C GLN A 402 27.83 -5.90 20.43
N PRO A 403 28.24 -4.74 19.88
CA PRO A 403 27.34 -3.60 19.71
C PRO A 403 26.17 -3.90 18.78
N LEU A 404 26.42 -4.59 17.66
CA LEU A 404 25.37 -5.00 16.73
C LEU A 404 24.38 -5.99 17.37
N LYS A 405 24.89 -6.98 18.12
CA LYS A 405 24.03 -7.90 18.87
C LYS A 405 23.16 -7.17 19.91
N ALA A 406 23.75 -6.24 20.65
CA ALA A 406 23.02 -5.46 21.65
C ALA A 406 21.90 -4.63 21.01
N PHE A 407 22.19 -3.98 19.88
CA PHE A 407 21.18 -3.24 19.11
C PHE A 407 20.02 -4.15 18.69
N TYR A 408 20.30 -5.34 18.12
CA TYR A 408 19.23 -6.28 17.75
C TYR A 408 18.39 -6.71 18.95
N GLN A 409 19.01 -6.96 20.10
CA GLN A 409 18.28 -7.35 21.32
C GLN A 409 17.38 -6.21 21.84
N GLU A 410 17.85 -4.97 21.78
CA GLU A 410 17.06 -3.79 22.14
C GLU A 410 15.90 -3.56 21.15
N ALA A 411 16.15 -3.67 19.85
CA ALA A 411 15.13 -3.55 18.82
C ALA A 411 14.07 -4.67 18.93
N ILE A 412 14.48 -5.92 19.13
CA ILE A 412 13.57 -7.04 19.38
C ILE A 412 12.72 -6.75 20.62
N ALA A 413 13.32 -6.28 21.73
CA ALA A 413 12.57 -5.98 22.93
C ALA A 413 11.51 -4.89 22.69
N ALA A 414 11.85 -3.83 21.96
CA ALA A 414 10.91 -2.75 21.59
C ALA A 414 9.81 -3.23 20.64
N ILE A 415 10.14 -4.04 19.63
CA ILE A 415 9.16 -4.67 18.73
C ILE A 415 8.20 -5.54 19.55
N ARG A 416 8.76 -6.43 20.38
CA ARG A 416 8.00 -7.37 21.18
C ARG A 416 7.19 -6.67 22.25
N GLU A 417 7.43 -5.42 22.62
CA GLU A 417 6.51 -4.67 23.49
C GLU A 417 5.10 -4.61 22.90
N PHE A 418 5.00 -4.46 21.58
CA PHE A 418 3.73 -4.29 20.87
C PHE A 418 3.34 -5.48 19.97
N ASP A 419 4.31 -6.20 19.42
CA ASP A 419 4.10 -7.19 18.38
C ASP A 419 4.73 -8.55 18.74
N LYS A 420 3.89 -9.55 18.98
CA LYS A 420 4.30 -10.92 19.33
C LYS A 420 4.29 -11.89 18.14
N ASN A 421 3.94 -11.43 16.94
CA ASN A 421 3.51 -12.28 15.85
C ASN A 421 4.50 -12.33 14.69
N HIS A 422 5.08 -11.20 14.33
CA HIS A 422 5.90 -11.08 13.13
C HIS A 422 7.32 -11.62 13.31
N ILE A 423 7.88 -12.19 12.23
CA ILE A 423 9.27 -12.65 12.18
C ILE A 423 10.20 -11.45 12.31
N VAL A 424 11.29 -11.62 13.03
CA VAL A 424 12.40 -10.66 13.03
C VAL A 424 13.58 -11.25 12.26
N TYR A 425 13.98 -10.58 11.17
CA TYR A 425 15.13 -10.95 10.35
C TYR A 425 16.39 -10.26 10.87
N ILE A 426 17.47 -11.03 11.03
CA ILE A 426 18.73 -10.60 11.60
C ILE A 426 19.83 -10.68 10.55
N GLN A 427 20.38 -9.54 10.13
CA GLN A 427 21.51 -9.46 9.21
C GLN A 427 22.86 -9.45 9.91
N GLY A 428 23.89 -9.91 9.19
CA GLY A 428 25.28 -9.81 9.60
C GLY A 428 25.89 -8.41 9.42
N ASN A 429 27.04 -8.19 10.05
CA ASN A 429 27.97 -7.11 9.68
C ASN A 429 28.64 -7.43 8.33
N PHE A 430 29.58 -6.61 7.86
CA PHE A 430 30.25 -6.81 6.57
C PHE A 430 29.23 -7.02 5.42
N TRP A 431 28.38 -6.02 5.21
CA TRP A 431 27.31 -6.03 4.21
C TRP A 431 26.43 -7.29 4.31
N GLY A 432 25.96 -7.60 5.52
CA GLY A 432 25.06 -8.74 5.73
C GLY A 432 25.75 -10.12 5.72
N SER A 433 27.08 -10.21 5.68
CA SER A 433 27.79 -11.49 5.54
C SER A 433 28.38 -12.05 6.86
N ASN A 434 28.88 -11.19 7.75
CA ASN A 434 29.50 -11.62 9.01
C ASN A 434 28.47 -11.73 10.16
N HIS A 435 28.13 -12.97 10.52
CA HIS A 435 27.18 -13.27 11.59
C HIS A 435 27.83 -13.73 12.90
N ASN A 436 29.16 -13.61 13.02
CA ASN A 436 29.89 -14.09 14.18
C ASN A 436 29.41 -13.38 15.45
N GLY A 437 29.20 -14.15 16.52
CA GLY A 437 28.79 -13.61 17.82
C GLY A 437 27.31 -13.23 17.98
N LEU A 438 26.55 -13.10 16.88
CA LEU A 438 25.14 -12.67 16.93
C LEU A 438 24.22 -13.72 17.60
N TRP A 439 24.48 -15.01 17.38
CA TRP A 439 23.60 -16.10 17.82
C TRP A 439 24.04 -16.77 19.14
N PRO A 440 23.11 -17.18 20.02
CA PRO A 440 21.66 -16.99 19.92
C PRO A 440 21.27 -15.53 20.18
N ILE A 441 20.21 -15.04 19.52
CA ILE A 441 19.77 -13.64 19.61
C ILE A 441 18.79 -13.40 20.78
N GLY A 442 18.02 -14.42 21.16
CA GLY A 442 17.11 -14.37 22.32
C GLY A 442 15.63 -14.16 21.98
N ASP A 443 15.19 -14.53 20.78
CA ASP A 443 13.79 -14.59 20.35
C ASP A 443 13.55 -15.89 19.57
N ASP A 444 12.34 -16.44 19.65
CA ASP A 444 11.98 -17.73 19.05
C ASP A 444 11.37 -17.60 17.65
N ASN A 445 10.97 -16.38 17.24
CA ASN A 445 10.36 -16.10 15.94
C ASN A 445 11.28 -15.21 15.08
N VAL A 446 12.45 -15.77 14.74
CA VAL A 446 13.55 -15.07 14.06
C VAL A 446 14.10 -15.88 12.89
N ALA A 447 14.59 -15.17 11.88
CA ALA A 447 15.29 -15.76 10.74
C ALA A 447 16.66 -15.09 10.53
N LEU A 448 17.66 -15.86 10.10
CA LEU A 448 18.93 -15.30 9.68
C LEU A 448 18.76 -14.76 8.25
N SER A 449 18.99 -13.46 8.09
CA SER A 449 19.02 -12.78 6.79
C SER A 449 20.45 -12.55 6.36
N PHE A 450 20.80 -12.86 5.11
CA PHE A 450 22.13 -12.60 4.56
C PHE A 450 22.03 -12.05 3.15
N HIS A 451 23.08 -11.35 2.71
CA HIS A 451 23.19 -10.83 1.36
C HIS A 451 24.16 -11.67 0.53
N HIS A 452 23.91 -11.74 -0.78
CA HIS A 452 24.65 -12.63 -1.70
C HIS A 452 25.12 -11.86 -2.93
N TYR A 453 26.08 -10.96 -2.74
CA TYR A 453 26.66 -10.14 -3.81
C TYR A 453 28.09 -10.56 -4.15
N TRP A 454 28.46 -10.43 -5.42
CA TRP A 454 29.85 -10.54 -5.93
C TRP A 454 30.54 -11.88 -5.66
N VAL A 455 29.77 -12.94 -5.44
CA VAL A 455 30.26 -14.30 -5.18
C VAL A 455 29.71 -15.31 -6.20
N GLU A 456 30.36 -16.47 -6.29
CA GLU A 456 29.88 -17.58 -7.12
C GLU A 456 28.67 -18.27 -6.47
N ASN A 457 27.81 -18.91 -7.27
CA ASN A 457 26.64 -19.63 -6.77
C ASN A 457 26.99 -21.08 -6.44
N THR A 458 27.60 -21.29 -5.27
CA THR A 458 28.04 -22.61 -4.81
C THR A 458 27.56 -22.93 -3.40
N VAL A 459 27.58 -24.20 -3.01
CA VAL A 459 27.25 -24.59 -1.62
C VAL A 459 28.31 -24.03 -0.67
N GLU A 460 29.57 -23.97 -1.10
CA GLU A 460 30.70 -23.45 -0.35
C GLU A 460 30.48 -21.99 0.07
N THR A 461 29.91 -21.17 -0.81
CA THR A 461 29.66 -19.75 -0.55
C THR A 461 28.54 -19.49 0.48
N ILE A 462 27.65 -20.46 0.70
CA ILE A 462 26.57 -20.35 1.71
C ILE A 462 26.79 -21.27 2.92
N ALA A 463 27.92 -22.00 2.96
CA ALA A 463 28.16 -23.06 3.95
C ALA A 463 28.16 -22.55 5.40
N SER A 464 28.64 -21.33 5.64
CA SER A 464 28.62 -20.70 6.96
C SER A 464 27.19 -20.46 7.46
N TYR A 465 26.29 -19.98 6.61
CA TYR A 465 24.89 -19.76 6.95
C TYR A 465 24.17 -21.09 7.22
N LEU A 466 24.43 -22.11 6.40
CA LEU A 466 23.90 -23.47 6.61
C LEU A 466 24.35 -24.04 7.97
N GLN A 467 25.61 -23.83 8.34
CA GLN A 467 26.14 -24.24 9.64
C GLN A 467 25.44 -23.51 10.81
N LEU A 468 25.19 -22.21 10.67
CA LEU A 468 24.47 -21.44 11.69
C LEU A 468 23.01 -21.91 11.83
N ARG A 469 22.31 -22.12 10.71
CA ARG A 469 20.98 -22.74 10.69
C ARG A 469 20.97 -24.07 11.44
N ASP A 470 21.94 -24.93 11.18
CA ASP A 470 21.99 -26.25 11.78
C ASP A 470 22.29 -26.18 13.29
N THR A 471 23.18 -25.28 13.69
CA THR A 471 23.64 -25.09 15.07
C THR A 471 22.55 -24.49 15.95
N TYR A 472 21.84 -23.47 15.44
CA TYR A 472 20.87 -22.70 16.22
C TYR A 472 19.41 -23.07 15.92
N ASN A 473 19.17 -23.97 14.96
CA ASN A 473 17.84 -24.41 14.54
C ASN A 473 16.93 -23.24 14.13
N ILE A 474 17.43 -22.40 13.23
CA ILE A 474 16.78 -21.19 12.69
C ILE A 474 16.63 -21.28 11.18
N PRO A 475 15.61 -20.66 10.55
CA PRO A 475 15.52 -20.61 9.10
C PRO A 475 16.51 -19.60 8.51
N LEU A 476 16.75 -19.73 7.22
CA LEU A 476 17.54 -18.79 6.42
C LEU A 476 16.63 -18.08 5.42
N TRP A 477 16.93 -16.81 5.17
CA TRP A 477 16.35 -16.02 4.10
C TRP A 477 17.45 -15.17 3.47
N MET A 478 17.50 -15.11 2.15
CA MET A 478 18.45 -14.24 1.45
C MET A 478 17.77 -12.89 1.24
N GLY A 479 18.17 -11.90 2.05
CA GLY A 479 17.51 -10.59 2.12
C GLY A 479 17.78 -9.71 0.91
N GLU A 480 18.92 -9.91 0.25
CA GLU A 480 19.29 -9.12 -0.92
C GLU A 480 20.40 -9.75 -1.79
N ALA A 481 20.15 -9.75 -3.10
CA ALA A 481 21.13 -10.02 -4.15
C ALA A 481 20.69 -9.32 -5.43
N GLY A 482 21.59 -9.00 -6.35
CA GLY A 482 21.19 -8.21 -7.50
C GLY A 482 22.33 -7.85 -8.42
N GLU A 483 22.06 -6.90 -9.32
CA GLU A 483 23.06 -6.27 -10.19
C GLU A 483 23.97 -7.25 -10.94
N ASN A 484 23.39 -8.37 -11.39
CA ASN A 484 24.09 -9.44 -12.06
C ASN A 484 23.35 -9.90 -13.32
N HIS A 485 24.04 -10.69 -14.16
CA HIS A 485 23.46 -11.23 -15.38
C HIS A 485 22.45 -12.35 -15.11
N ASN A 486 21.53 -12.57 -16.06
CA ASN A 486 20.40 -13.49 -15.89
C ASN A 486 20.81 -14.94 -15.60
N HIS A 487 21.90 -15.44 -16.19
CA HIS A 487 22.42 -16.78 -15.86
C HIS A 487 22.81 -16.90 -14.38
N TRP A 488 23.49 -15.90 -13.82
CA TRP A 488 23.89 -15.89 -12.42
C TRP A 488 22.65 -15.88 -11.52
N LYS A 489 21.62 -15.10 -11.85
CA LYS A 489 20.37 -15.08 -11.08
C LYS A 489 19.68 -16.45 -11.06
N THR A 490 19.64 -17.13 -12.20
CA THR A 490 19.04 -18.47 -12.32
C THR A 490 19.79 -19.47 -11.43
N GLU A 491 21.12 -19.44 -11.45
CA GLU A 491 21.95 -20.30 -10.60
C GLU A 491 21.78 -19.97 -9.11
N ALA A 492 21.70 -18.69 -8.75
CA ALA A 492 21.47 -18.26 -7.37
C ALA A 492 20.11 -18.75 -6.84
N VAL A 493 19.03 -18.55 -7.61
CA VAL A 493 17.70 -19.02 -7.25
C VAL A 493 17.67 -20.55 -7.08
N ASN A 494 18.28 -21.29 -8.00
CA ASN A 494 18.36 -22.75 -7.92
C ASN A 494 19.13 -23.21 -6.66
N LEU A 495 20.26 -22.57 -6.37
CA LEU A 495 21.05 -22.85 -5.16
C LEU A 495 20.20 -22.64 -3.91
N LEU A 496 19.60 -21.46 -3.76
CA LEU A 496 18.83 -21.08 -2.58
C LEU A 496 17.60 -21.98 -2.38
N GLN A 497 16.80 -22.20 -3.44
CA GLN A 497 15.61 -23.05 -3.37
C GLN A 497 15.96 -24.52 -3.09
N SER A 498 17.08 -25.03 -3.60
CA SER A 498 17.52 -26.42 -3.31
C SER A 498 17.88 -26.65 -1.84
N HIS A 499 18.05 -25.57 -1.07
CA HIS A 499 18.33 -25.57 0.35
C HIS A 499 17.18 -25.01 1.20
N ASP A 500 15.97 -24.87 0.64
CA ASP A 500 14.79 -24.30 1.30
C ASP A 500 15.00 -22.86 1.80
N ILE A 501 15.72 -22.05 1.01
CA ILE A 501 16.01 -20.64 1.33
C ILE A 501 15.18 -19.74 0.42
N GLY A 502 14.30 -18.94 1.03
CA GLY A 502 13.61 -17.84 0.34
C GLY A 502 14.57 -16.69 0.01
N TRP A 503 14.17 -15.81 -0.89
CA TRP A 503 15.03 -14.78 -1.44
C TRP A 503 14.30 -13.49 -1.81
N THR A 504 15.06 -12.40 -1.84
CA THR A 504 14.64 -11.11 -2.42
C THR A 504 15.75 -10.54 -3.29
N PHE A 505 15.41 -10.08 -4.50
CA PHE A 505 16.38 -9.47 -5.42
C PHE A 505 16.28 -7.94 -5.52
N TRP A 506 17.42 -7.28 -5.65
CA TRP A 506 17.58 -5.86 -5.93
C TRP A 506 17.74 -5.63 -7.45
N THR A 507 16.89 -4.84 -8.11
CA THR A 507 15.69 -4.15 -7.61
C THR A 507 14.54 -4.30 -8.62
N TRP A 508 13.32 -3.94 -8.20
CA TRP A 508 12.15 -3.88 -9.05
C TRP A 508 12.35 -2.94 -10.26
N LYS A 509 12.68 -1.67 -10.01
CA LYS A 509 12.87 -0.62 -11.03
C LYS A 509 14.19 0.12 -10.88
N LYS A 510 14.85 0.44 -12.00
CA LYS A 510 16.07 1.27 -12.01
C LYS A 510 16.24 2.02 -13.35
N VAL A 511 16.80 3.22 -13.31
CA VAL A 511 17.02 4.05 -14.52
C VAL A 511 18.04 3.39 -15.45
N GLU A 512 17.69 3.29 -16.74
CA GLU A 512 18.50 2.72 -17.82
C GLU A 512 19.15 1.36 -17.48
N SER A 513 18.39 0.52 -16.77
CA SER A 513 18.89 -0.73 -16.23
C SER A 513 18.68 -1.90 -17.17
N THR A 514 19.71 -2.74 -17.30
CA THR A 514 19.62 -4.04 -17.98
C THR A 514 19.50 -5.21 -17.01
N SER A 515 19.64 -4.94 -15.71
CA SER A 515 19.70 -5.92 -14.62
C SER A 515 18.45 -5.93 -13.73
N SER A 516 17.66 -4.87 -13.67
CA SER A 516 16.40 -4.85 -12.90
C SER A 516 15.24 -5.49 -13.67
N SER A 517 14.12 -5.73 -12.99
CA SER A 517 12.89 -6.28 -13.61
C SER A 517 12.23 -5.28 -14.55
N TYR A 518 12.36 -3.99 -14.26
CA TYR A 518 11.85 -2.89 -15.07
C TYR A 518 12.87 -1.75 -15.18
N SER A 519 13.08 -1.26 -16.40
CA SER A 519 13.94 -0.11 -16.67
C SER A 519 13.13 1.16 -16.80
N ILE A 520 13.53 2.20 -16.08
CA ILE A 520 13.00 3.56 -16.24
C ILE A 520 13.82 4.25 -17.34
N ASP A 521 13.17 4.80 -18.35
CA ASP A 521 13.86 5.51 -19.43
C ASP A 521 14.23 6.94 -19.01
N GLU A 522 15.45 7.36 -19.35
CA GLU A 522 15.90 8.72 -19.07
C GLU A 522 15.09 9.75 -19.90
N PRO A 523 14.61 10.86 -19.31
CA PRO A 523 13.85 11.86 -20.05
C PRO A 523 14.76 12.71 -20.96
N ASP A 524 14.15 13.38 -21.94
CA ASP A 524 14.85 14.32 -22.81
C ASP A 524 15.61 15.37 -22.00
N GLY A 525 16.91 15.52 -22.27
CA GLY A 525 17.79 16.46 -21.58
C GLY A 525 18.46 15.90 -20.32
N TYR A 526 18.06 14.73 -19.83
CA TYR A 526 18.69 14.09 -18.68
C TYR A 526 20.17 13.79 -18.91
N PHE A 527 20.51 13.32 -20.13
CA PHE A 527 21.90 13.15 -20.58
C PHE A 527 22.75 14.41 -20.35
N VAL A 528 22.17 15.59 -20.59
CA VAL A 528 22.86 16.87 -20.42
C VAL A 528 23.06 17.15 -18.94
N LEU A 529 22.01 17.02 -18.12
CA LEU A 529 22.14 17.21 -16.67
C LEU A 529 23.20 16.28 -16.08
N ARG A 530 23.18 14.99 -16.44
CA ARG A 530 24.16 14.02 -15.93
C ARG A 530 25.58 14.18 -16.42
N SER A 531 25.76 14.86 -17.55
CA SER A 531 27.09 15.26 -18.02
C SER A 531 27.66 16.43 -17.21
N TYR A 532 26.82 17.17 -16.48
CA TYR A 532 27.15 18.41 -15.79
C TYR A 532 26.56 18.48 -14.37
N TRP A 533 26.44 17.35 -13.67
CA TRP A 533 25.85 17.35 -12.33
C TRP A 533 26.54 18.35 -11.40
N SER A 534 27.87 18.39 -11.38
CA SER A 534 28.66 19.34 -10.59
C SER A 534 28.46 20.82 -10.94
N GLU A 535 27.71 21.13 -12.00
CA GLU A 535 27.48 22.46 -12.55
C GLU A 535 25.97 22.73 -12.75
N LEU A 536 25.11 22.07 -11.96
CA LEU A 536 23.64 22.23 -12.06
C LEU A 536 23.17 23.68 -11.86
N ASP A 537 23.93 24.49 -11.12
CA ASP A 537 23.68 25.92 -10.89
C ASP A 537 23.79 26.76 -12.18
N ARG A 538 24.40 26.22 -13.23
CA ARG A 538 24.52 26.88 -14.54
C ARG A 538 23.28 26.72 -15.42
N PHE A 539 22.42 25.77 -15.10
CA PHE A 539 21.19 25.54 -15.84
C PHE A 539 20.06 26.42 -15.33
N TYR A 540 19.09 26.73 -16.20
CA TYR A 540 17.87 27.39 -15.75
C TYR A 540 17.13 26.45 -14.79
N PRO A 541 16.69 26.92 -13.59
CA PRO A 541 15.98 26.09 -12.62
C PRO A 541 14.79 25.34 -13.24
N SER A 542 14.03 26.00 -14.11
CA SER A 542 12.89 25.40 -14.81
C SER A 542 13.27 24.23 -15.75
N PHE A 543 14.49 24.20 -16.28
CA PHE A 543 14.98 23.08 -17.07
C PHE A 543 15.29 21.88 -16.19
N VAL A 544 15.99 22.09 -15.07
CA VAL A 544 16.32 21.04 -14.11
C VAL A 544 15.03 20.47 -13.51
N GLU A 545 14.14 21.33 -13.02
CA GLU A 545 12.85 20.94 -12.44
C GLU A 545 12.01 20.14 -13.42
N LYS A 546 11.81 20.64 -14.66
CA LYS A 546 11.04 19.91 -15.68
C LYS A 546 11.64 18.53 -15.97
N THR A 547 12.96 18.44 -16.07
CA THR A 547 13.63 17.17 -16.40
C THR A 547 13.51 16.16 -15.25
N MET A 548 13.68 16.60 -14.00
CA MET A 548 13.52 15.75 -12.83
C MET A 548 12.05 15.32 -12.63
N MET A 549 11.09 16.23 -12.83
CA MET A 549 9.67 15.87 -12.79
C MET A 549 9.29 14.86 -13.88
N GLN A 550 9.82 14.99 -15.09
CA GLN A 550 9.62 13.98 -16.12
C GLN A 550 10.28 12.64 -15.75
N LEU A 551 11.43 12.65 -15.08
CA LEU A 551 12.03 11.43 -14.57
C LEU A 551 11.12 10.74 -13.55
N ALA A 552 10.50 11.49 -12.62
CA ALA A 552 9.52 10.97 -11.68
C ALA A 552 8.28 10.40 -12.41
N GLU A 553 7.78 11.05 -13.44
CA GLU A 553 6.69 10.54 -14.30
C GLU A 553 7.05 9.23 -15.00
N ASN A 554 8.29 9.13 -15.49
CA ASN A 554 8.78 7.92 -16.15
C ASN A 554 8.87 6.71 -15.20
N THR A 555 8.75 6.91 -13.88
CA THR A 555 8.73 5.81 -12.90
C THR A 555 7.40 5.04 -12.84
N LEU A 556 6.31 5.59 -13.40
CA LEU A 556 5.06 4.87 -13.55
C LEU A 556 5.29 3.58 -14.35
N LEU A 557 4.68 2.47 -13.91
CA LEU A 557 4.92 1.16 -14.53
C LEU A 557 4.66 1.16 -16.04
N ALA A 558 3.59 1.82 -16.48
CA ALA A 558 3.22 1.96 -17.89
C ALA A 558 4.29 2.66 -18.74
N ASN A 559 5.14 3.50 -18.13
CA ASN A 559 6.24 4.20 -18.79
C ASN A 559 7.57 3.44 -18.72
N CYS A 560 7.62 2.32 -17.98
CA CYS A 560 8.84 1.54 -17.80
C CYS A 560 8.95 0.43 -18.85
N ARG A 561 10.18 0.12 -19.27
CA ARG A 561 10.47 -1.05 -20.11
C ARG A 561 10.59 -2.31 -19.27
N ARG A 562 9.72 -3.28 -19.51
CA ARG A 562 9.77 -4.60 -18.87
C ARG A 562 10.99 -5.41 -19.31
N ASN A 563 11.73 -5.96 -18.36
CA ASN A 563 12.86 -6.86 -18.61
C ASN A 563 12.44 -8.32 -18.41
N VAL A 564 11.85 -8.90 -19.45
CA VAL A 564 11.29 -10.27 -19.42
C VAL A 564 12.35 -11.29 -19.00
N ALA A 565 13.55 -11.21 -19.57
CA ALA A 565 14.63 -12.16 -19.29
C ALA A 565 15.16 -12.08 -17.84
N ALA A 566 15.11 -10.92 -17.20
CA ALA A 566 15.46 -10.78 -15.80
C ALA A 566 14.39 -11.41 -14.88
N ILE A 567 13.11 -11.22 -15.20
CA ILE A 567 12.00 -11.82 -14.45
C ILE A 567 12.02 -13.34 -14.60
N GLU A 568 12.19 -13.86 -15.81
CA GLU A 568 12.31 -15.30 -16.07
C GLU A 568 13.46 -15.96 -15.32
N ALA A 569 14.61 -15.30 -15.29
CA ALA A 569 15.78 -15.81 -14.58
C ALA A 569 15.53 -15.97 -13.07
N LEU A 570 14.58 -15.20 -12.52
CA LEU A 570 14.22 -15.24 -11.11
C LEU A 570 13.07 -16.21 -10.83
N THR A 571 12.03 -16.18 -11.67
CA THR A 571 10.78 -16.90 -11.38
C THR A 571 10.64 -18.22 -12.14
N GLY A 572 11.48 -18.45 -13.16
CA GLY A 572 11.35 -19.57 -14.10
C GLY A 572 10.08 -19.50 -14.95
N ARG A 573 9.38 -18.36 -14.95
CA ARG A 573 8.12 -18.15 -15.67
C ARG A 573 8.31 -17.12 -16.77
N ASP A 574 8.28 -17.56 -18.03
CA ASP A 574 8.10 -16.69 -19.19
C ASP A 574 6.61 -16.72 -19.58
N ARG A 575 5.96 -15.56 -19.49
CA ARG A 575 4.54 -15.37 -19.87
C ARG A 575 4.39 -14.67 -21.21
N SER A 576 5.47 -14.40 -21.95
CA SER A 576 5.41 -13.83 -23.29
C SER A 576 4.77 -14.82 -24.28
N CYS A 577 4.07 -14.29 -25.30
CA CYS A 577 3.43 -15.15 -26.31
C CYS A 577 4.41 -16.05 -27.08
N ASN A 578 5.72 -15.78 -27.04
CA ASN A 578 6.72 -16.60 -27.72
C ASN A 578 6.96 -17.96 -27.06
N VAL A 579 6.59 -18.14 -25.78
CA VAL A 579 6.76 -19.41 -25.06
C VAL A 579 5.62 -19.79 -24.11
N ALA A 580 4.64 -18.90 -23.90
CA ALA A 580 3.45 -19.22 -23.11
C ALA A 580 2.77 -20.49 -23.66
N GLY A 581 2.32 -21.36 -22.76
CA GLY A 581 1.59 -22.57 -23.13
C GLY A 581 0.32 -22.24 -23.91
N TYR A 582 -0.09 -23.16 -24.80
CA TYR A 582 -1.33 -22.98 -25.56
C TYR A 582 -2.54 -23.45 -24.74
N THR A 583 -3.54 -22.58 -24.61
CA THR A 583 -4.85 -22.96 -24.05
C THR A 583 -5.61 -23.79 -25.07
N LYS A 584 -5.96 -25.03 -24.71
CA LYS A 584 -6.63 -25.96 -25.62
C LYS A 584 -8.13 -25.67 -25.75
N ILE A 585 -8.58 -25.43 -26.98
CA ILE A 585 -9.98 -25.30 -27.37
C ILE A 585 -10.41 -26.63 -27.99
N GLY A 586 -11.28 -27.38 -27.30
CA GLY A 586 -11.62 -28.77 -27.62
C GLY A 586 -13.12 -29.07 -27.78
N ASN A 587 -13.44 -30.35 -28.02
CA ASN A 587 -14.72 -30.74 -28.64
C ASN A 587 -15.93 -30.91 -27.71
N PHE A 588 -15.80 -30.87 -26.37
CA PHE A 588 -16.88 -31.32 -25.48
C PHE A 588 -17.17 -30.44 -24.25
N ALA A 589 -16.28 -29.51 -23.89
CA ALA A 589 -16.49 -28.61 -22.76
C ALA A 589 -16.14 -27.18 -23.19
N SER A 590 -16.93 -26.21 -22.70
CA SER A 590 -16.62 -24.79 -22.87
C SER A 590 -15.25 -24.49 -22.26
N THR A 591 -14.30 -24.01 -23.05
CA THR A 591 -12.99 -23.56 -22.56
C THR A 591 -13.12 -22.09 -22.17
N LYS A 592 -13.18 -21.78 -20.87
CA LYS A 592 -13.11 -20.41 -20.34
C LYS A 592 -11.65 -19.93 -20.35
N ILE A 593 -11.43 -18.72 -20.81
CA ILE A 593 -10.14 -18.01 -20.80
C ILE A 593 -10.41 -16.69 -20.10
N GLU A 594 -9.73 -16.47 -18.98
CA GLU A 594 -9.82 -15.20 -18.25
C GLU A 594 -9.15 -14.11 -19.07
N SER A 595 -9.72 -12.92 -19.09
CA SER A 595 -9.21 -11.82 -19.92
C SER A 595 -7.80 -11.38 -19.49
N GLU A 596 -7.50 -11.49 -18.20
CA GLU A 596 -6.22 -11.20 -17.56
C GLU A 596 -5.13 -12.25 -17.82
N ASP A 597 -5.47 -13.40 -18.40
CA ASP A 597 -4.51 -14.45 -18.76
C ASP A 597 -3.82 -14.19 -20.12
N PHE A 598 -3.75 -12.92 -20.55
CA PHE A 598 -3.04 -12.54 -21.77
C PHE A 598 -1.53 -12.80 -21.64
N CYS A 599 -0.91 -13.20 -22.76
CA CYS A 599 0.55 -13.34 -22.86
C CYS A 599 1.23 -12.05 -23.34
N SER A 600 0.47 -11.10 -23.87
CA SER A 600 0.90 -9.75 -24.22
C SER A 600 -0.32 -8.83 -24.33
N MET A 601 -0.17 -7.54 -24.00
CA MET A 601 -1.21 -6.53 -24.17
C MET A 601 -0.62 -5.20 -24.61
N LEU A 602 -1.48 -4.31 -25.11
CA LEU A 602 -1.17 -2.91 -25.35
C LEU A 602 -2.38 -2.04 -24.96
N GLY A 603 -2.12 -0.97 -24.21
CA GLY A 603 -3.03 0.14 -23.94
C GLY A 603 -4.17 -0.12 -22.94
N ALA A 604 -4.56 -1.39 -22.77
CA ALA A 604 -5.61 -1.76 -21.81
C ALA A 604 -5.11 -1.81 -20.35
N ILE A 605 -6.03 -1.63 -19.40
CA ILE A 605 -5.77 -1.68 -17.96
C ILE A 605 -6.44 -2.89 -17.34
N VAL A 606 -5.79 -3.51 -16.36
CA VAL A 606 -6.39 -4.60 -15.59
C VAL A 606 -7.01 -4.08 -14.31
N GLU A 607 -8.27 -4.43 -14.08
CA GLU A 607 -9.07 -3.98 -12.96
C GLU A 607 -9.78 -5.17 -12.30
N GLY A 608 -10.04 -5.10 -10.99
CA GLY A 608 -10.75 -6.19 -10.30
C GLY A 608 -12.20 -6.32 -10.79
N THR A 609 -12.66 -7.53 -11.03
CA THR A 609 -14.04 -7.76 -11.45
C THR A 609 -15.00 -7.84 -10.26
N THR A 610 -16.25 -7.44 -10.49
CA THR A 610 -17.36 -7.59 -9.54
C THR A 610 -18.42 -8.59 -10.03
N ASP A 611 -18.13 -9.28 -11.13
CA ASP A 611 -19.06 -10.22 -11.75
C ASP A 611 -19.40 -11.39 -10.82
N ARG A 612 -20.68 -11.52 -10.46
CA ARG A 612 -21.27 -12.63 -9.66
C ARG A 612 -20.55 -12.97 -8.35
N GLY A 613 -19.82 -12.04 -7.75
CA GLY A 613 -19.05 -12.29 -6.53
C GLY A 613 -17.85 -13.22 -6.73
N GLU A 614 -17.37 -13.34 -7.97
CA GLU A 614 -16.08 -13.96 -8.27
C GLU A 614 -14.95 -13.05 -7.74
N ILE A 615 -13.89 -13.67 -7.21
CA ILE A 615 -12.61 -13.00 -6.95
C ILE A 615 -11.77 -13.23 -8.21
N GLY A 616 -11.49 -12.17 -8.97
CA GLY A 616 -10.76 -12.23 -10.24
C GLY A 616 -10.56 -10.84 -10.83
N ASP A 617 -9.92 -10.79 -12.00
CA ASP A 617 -9.67 -9.54 -12.71
C ASP A 617 -10.57 -9.44 -13.96
N SER A 618 -10.55 -8.27 -14.58
CA SER A 618 -11.12 -7.98 -15.89
C SER A 618 -10.28 -6.90 -16.56
N ILE A 619 -10.34 -6.81 -17.88
CA ILE A 619 -9.58 -5.84 -18.66
C ILE A 619 -10.51 -4.74 -19.17
N GLY A 620 -10.18 -3.49 -18.86
CA GLY A 620 -10.95 -2.31 -19.26
C GLY A 620 -10.04 -1.22 -19.81
N TRP A 621 -10.62 -0.01 -19.94
CA TRP A 621 -9.93 1.19 -20.42
C TRP A 621 -9.31 1.04 -21.81
N PHE A 622 -9.96 0.28 -22.68
CA PHE A 622 -9.53 0.15 -24.07
C PHE A 622 -9.69 1.47 -24.82
N ASP A 623 -8.64 1.90 -25.49
CA ASP A 623 -8.69 2.83 -26.61
C ASP A 623 -8.79 2.08 -27.95
N ASN A 624 -9.25 2.77 -29.00
CA ASN A 624 -9.25 2.21 -30.34
C ASN A 624 -7.83 1.83 -30.79
N GLY A 625 -7.62 0.56 -31.09
CA GLY A 625 -6.35 -0.01 -31.50
C GLY A 625 -5.65 -0.83 -30.43
N ASP A 626 -6.08 -0.74 -29.17
CA ASP A 626 -5.58 -1.55 -28.06
C ASP A 626 -5.90 -3.03 -28.25
N TRP A 627 -5.13 -3.89 -27.59
CA TRP A 627 -5.28 -5.32 -27.80
C TRP A 627 -4.77 -6.20 -26.66
N LEU A 628 -5.29 -7.43 -26.64
CA LEU A 628 -4.87 -8.54 -25.79
C LEU A 628 -4.49 -9.74 -26.65
N GLN A 629 -3.38 -10.42 -26.34
CA GLN A 629 -2.93 -11.61 -27.05
C GLN A 629 -2.92 -12.85 -26.17
N TYR A 630 -3.32 -13.99 -26.74
CA TYR A 630 -3.41 -15.28 -26.08
C TYR A 630 -2.91 -16.41 -26.98
N ASN A 631 -2.15 -17.36 -26.44
CA ASN A 631 -1.80 -18.58 -27.17
C ASN A 631 -2.93 -19.61 -27.06
N VAL A 632 -3.54 -19.98 -28.19
CA VAL A 632 -4.64 -20.95 -28.26
C VAL A 632 -4.32 -22.12 -29.21
N GLU A 633 -4.69 -23.34 -28.80
CA GLU A 633 -4.60 -24.55 -29.62
C GLU A 633 -6.01 -25.05 -29.92
N VAL A 634 -6.48 -24.82 -31.15
CA VAL A 634 -7.78 -25.29 -31.65
C VAL A 634 -7.62 -26.72 -32.13
N ALA A 635 -8.26 -27.67 -31.43
CA ALA A 635 -8.10 -29.10 -31.69
C ALA A 635 -8.69 -29.53 -33.05
N GLU A 636 -9.85 -28.97 -33.43
CA GLU A 636 -10.57 -29.30 -34.67
C GLU A 636 -11.12 -28.03 -35.33
N ALA A 637 -11.09 -27.99 -36.66
CA ALA A 637 -11.64 -26.86 -37.39
C ALA A 637 -13.17 -26.96 -37.37
N GLY A 638 -13.88 -25.85 -37.16
CA GLY A 638 -15.33 -25.87 -37.11
C GLY A 638 -15.94 -24.55 -36.66
N PHE A 639 -17.26 -24.57 -36.48
CA PHE A 639 -17.99 -23.46 -35.88
C PHE A 639 -17.99 -23.60 -34.36
N TYR A 640 -17.72 -22.49 -33.69
CA TYR A 640 -17.67 -22.38 -32.25
C TYR A 640 -18.60 -21.25 -31.82
N GLU A 641 -19.40 -21.49 -30.78
CA GLU A 641 -20.04 -20.43 -30.04
C GLU A 641 -18.98 -19.78 -29.15
N ALA A 642 -18.62 -18.54 -29.47
CA ALA A 642 -17.80 -17.69 -28.64
C ALA A 642 -18.69 -16.87 -27.70
N ARG A 643 -18.36 -16.90 -26.42
CA ARG A 643 -19.05 -16.11 -25.39
C ARG A 643 -18.08 -15.11 -24.82
N PHE A 644 -18.48 -13.85 -24.74
CA PHE A 644 -17.68 -12.75 -24.17
C PHE A 644 -18.44 -12.16 -23.00
N ARG A 645 -17.86 -12.19 -21.81
CA ARG A 645 -18.43 -11.57 -20.61
C ARG A 645 -17.95 -10.14 -20.51
N VAL A 646 -18.84 -9.19 -20.72
CA VAL A 646 -18.51 -7.79 -20.92
C VAL A 646 -19.44 -6.85 -20.14
N SER A 647 -18.98 -5.62 -19.94
CA SER A 647 -19.78 -4.51 -19.43
C SER A 647 -19.57 -3.25 -20.26
N SER A 648 -20.61 -2.43 -20.39
CA SER A 648 -20.57 -1.10 -20.99
C SER A 648 -21.65 -0.23 -20.36
N VAL A 649 -21.26 0.90 -19.76
CA VAL A 649 -22.18 1.78 -19.02
C VAL A 649 -23.23 2.41 -19.91
N ASP A 650 -22.86 2.72 -21.15
CA ASP A 650 -23.63 3.49 -22.12
C ASP A 650 -23.95 2.70 -23.40
N GLY A 651 -23.47 1.46 -23.51
CA GLY A 651 -23.74 0.57 -24.64
C GLY A 651 -22.85 0.85 -25.86
N HIS A 652 -21.70 1.45 -25.62
CA HIS A 652 -20.60 1.65 -26.57
C HIS A 652 -19.58 0.51 -26.51
N GLY A 653 -18.68 0.43 -27.48
CA GLY A 653 -17.61 -0.56 -27.51
C GLY A 653 -17.76 -1.61 -28.61
N ALA A 654 -16.62 -1.92 -29.24
CA ALA A 654 -16.51 -2.87 -30.33
C ALA A 654 -15.12 -3.49 -30.33
N PHE A 655 -15.01 -4.73 -30.77
CA PHE A 655 -13.73 -5.41 -30.91
C PHE A 655 -13.78 -6.46 -32.02
N GLN A 656 -12.60 -6.86 -32.49
CA GLN A 656 -12.43 -7.97 -33.41
C GLN A 656 -11.49 -9.01 -32.83
N MET A 657 -11.61 -10.25 -33.30
CA MET A 657 -10.59 -11.26 -33.03
C MET A 657 -9.83 -11.63 -34.29
N VAL A 658 -8.50 -11.63 -34.18
CA VAL A 658 -7.57 -11.83 -35.29
C VAL A 658 -6.52 -12.85 -34.89
N LEU A 659 -6.23 -13.81 -35.74
CA LEU A 659 -5.12 -14.74 -35.57
C LEU A 659 -3.82 -14.13 -36.11
N ASP A 660 -2.68 -14.59 -35.60
CA ASP A 660 -1.34 -14.16 -36.01
C ASP A 660 -1.03 -14.37 -37.51
N ASP A 661 -1.76 -15.24 -38.20
CA ASP A 661 -1.68 -15.39 -39.65
C ASP A 661 -2.45 -14.32 -40.45
N GLY A 662 -3.11 -13.38 -39.75
CA GLY A 662 -3.91 -12.30 -40.30
C GLY A 662 -5.38 -12.65 -40.52
N THR A 663 -5.83 -13.85 -40.14
CA THR A 663 -7.24 -14.25 -40.26
C THR A 663 -8.11 -13.53 -39.23
N THR A 664 -9.06 -12.70 -39.68
CA THR A 664 -10.13 -12.17 -38.82
C THR A 664 -11.21 -13.22 -38.62
N LEU A 665 -11.42 -13.64 -37.36
CA LEU A 665 -12.41 -14.66 -37.00
C LEU A 665 -13.83 -14.09 -36.93
N GLY A 666 -13.96 -12.83 -36.52
CA GLY A 666 -15.24 -12.15 -36.37
C GLY A 666 -15.08 -10.78 -35.71
N ILE A 667 -16.17 -10.01 -35.73
CA ILE A 667 -16.27 -8.66 -35.16
C ILE A 667 -17.50 -8.63 -34.25
N VAL A 668 -17.34 -8.06 -33.07
CA VAL A 668 -18.43 -7.62 -32.20
C VAL A 668 -18.58 -6.12 -32.42
N GLU A 669 -19.62 -5.74 -33.16
CA GLU A 669 -19.82 -4.35 -33.63
C GLU A 669 -20.35 -3.40 -32.55
N SER A 670 -20.91 -3.94 -31.46
CA SER A 670 -21.45 -3.15 -30.36
C SER A 670 -21.58 -4.01 -29.09
N ILE A 671 -21.34 -3.42 -27.92
CA ILE A 671 -21.56 -4.06 -26.63
C ILE A 671 -22.89 -3.57 -26.02
N PRO A 672 -23.76 -4.47 -25.53
CA PRO A 672 -25.04 -4.05 -24.97
C PRO A 672 -24.89 -3.14 -23.74
N LEU A 673 -25.79 -2.15 -23.63
CA LEU A 673 -25.94 -1.31 -22.45
C LEU A 673 -26.14 -2.16 -21.19
N THR A 674 -25.19 -2.12 -20.27
CA THR A 674 -25.28 -2.75 -18.95
C THR A 674 -25.60 -1.76 -17.84
N GLY A 675 -25.39 -0.46 -18.06
CA GLY A 675 -25.75 0.62 -17.12
C GLY A 675 -24.79 0.80 -15.94
N SER A 676 -23.77 -0.05 -15.82
CA SER A 676 -22.71 0.04 -14.82
C SER A 676 -21.53 -0.84 -15.24
N TRP A 677 -20.29 -0.41 -14.97
CA TRP A 677 -19.08 -1.24 -15.10
C TRP A 677 -19.13 -2.51 -14.23
N ARG A 678 -19.98 -2.52 -13.20
CA ARG A 678 -20.21 -3.69 -12.33
C ARG A 678 -21.34 -4.59 -12.80
N SER A 679 -22.06 -4.19 -13.84
CA SER A 679 -23.15 -4.96 -14.42
C SER A 679 -22.66 -5.65 -15.68
N TRP A 680 -22.68 -6.98 -15.66
CA TRP A 680 -22.07 -7.80 -16.69
C TRP A 680 -23.10 -8.55 -17.51
N THR A 681 -22.94 -8.51 -18.83
CA THR A 681 -23.72 -9.31 -19.78
C THR A 681 -22.80 -10.27 -20.54
N THR A 682 -23.38 -11.25 -21.21
CA THR A 682 -22.62 -12.17 -22.07
C THR A 682 -23.09 -12.03 -23.50
N ILE A 683 -22.19 -11.64 -24.38
CA ILE A 683 -22.40 -11.63 -25.84
C ILE A 683 -22.11 -13.02 -26.36
N LEU A 684 -22.96 -13.52 -27.25
CA LEU A 684 -22.79 -14.80 -27.94
C LEU A 684 -22.60 -14.51 -29.43
N THR A 685 -21.58 -15.09 -30.03
CA THR A 685 -21.32 -15.02 -31.47
C THR A 685 -20.83 -16.36 -32.00
N GLU A 686 -21.13 -16.66 -33.26
CA GLU A 686 -20.66 -17.87 -33.93
C GLU A 686 -19.40 -17.52 -34.74
N LEU A 687 -18.30 -18.25 -34.50
CA LEU A 687 -17.03 -18.05 -35.17
C LEU A 687 -16.57 -19.33 -35.86
N SER A 688 -15.97 -19.19 -37.04
CA SER A 688 -15.29 -20.29 -37.71
C SER A 688 -13.82 -20.32 -37.29
N LEU A 689 -13.44 -21.27 -36.43
CA LEU A 689 -12.05 -21.44 -35.99
C LEU A 689 -11.32 -22.49 -36.87
N PRO A 690 -10.16 -22.17 -37.45
CA PRO A 690 -9.29 -23.16 -38.07
C PRO A 690 -8.57 -24.00 -37.01
N ALA A 691 -8.30 -25.28 -37.30
CA ALA A 691 -7.49 -26.14 -36.43
C ALA A 691 -6.03 -25.70 -36.47
N GLY A 692 -5.38 -25.63 -35.31
CA GLY A 692 -3.98 -25.23 -35.24
C GLY A 692 -3.61 -24.53 -33.93
N LYS A 693 -2.38 -24.04 -33.90
CA LYS A 693 -1.82 -23.25 -32.81
C LYS A 693 -1.66 -21.82 -33.29
N TYR A 694 -2.23 -20.88 -32.55
CA TYR A 694 -2.29 -19.48 -32.94
C TYR A 694 -2.06 -18.57 -31.75
N THR A 695 -1.53 -17.38 -32.02
CA THR A 695 -1.70 -16.22 -31.16
C THR A 695 -3.01 -15.54 -31.55
N LEU A 696 -4.02 -15.65 -30.68
CA LEU A 696 -5.30 -14.96 -30.81
C LEU A 696 -5.16 -13.55 -30.25
N THR A 697 -5.46 -12.55 -31.06
CA THR A 697 -5.54 -11.14 -30.66
C THR A 697 -7.01 -10.74 -30.53
N ILE A 698 -7.43 -10.23 -29.36
CA ILE A 698 -8.67 -9.45 -29.21
C ILE A 698 -8.26 -7.99 -29.32
N GLN A 699 -8.68 -7.30 -30.38
CA GLN A 699 -8.33 -5.92 -30.65
C GLN A 699 -9.55 -5.01 -30.50
N ALA A 700 -9.45 -3.99 -29.67
CA ALA A 700 -10.44 -2.95 -29.50
C ALA A 700 -10.55 -2.11 -30.78
N LEU A 701 -11.79 -1.93 -31.25
CA LEU A 701 -12.13 -1.06 -32.37
C LEU A 701 -12.81 0.24 -31.91
N ASP A 702 -13.25 0.27 -30.66
CA ASP A 702 -13.92 1.38 -29.99
C ASP A 702 -13.66 1.27 -28.47
N ASP A 703 -13.83 2.39 -27.76
CA ASP A 703 -13.68 2.49 -26.31
C ASP A 703 -14.98 2.15 -25.56
N GLY A 704 -15.03 2.36 -24.25
CA GLY A 704 -16.28 2.29 -23.48
C GLY A 704 -16.77 0.90 -23.09
N TRP A 705 -15.85 -0.07 -22.95
CA TRP A 705 -16.18 -1.43 -22.54
C TRP A 705 -15.09 -2.10 -21.70
N THR A 706 -15.50 -3.15 -20.96
CA THR A 706 -14.62 -4.03 -20.19
C THR A 706 -14.89 -5.48 -20.59
N LEU A 707 -13.85 -6.33 -20.57
CA LEU A 707 -13.90 -7.78 -20.78
C LEU A 707 -13.50 -8.49 -19.49
N ASN A 708 -14.31 -9.42 -18.98
CA ASN A 708 -13.95 -10.27 -17.83
C ASN A 708 -13.33 -11.59 -18.31
N TRP A 709 -14.04 -12.28 -19.19
CA TRP A 709 -13.56 -13.53 -19.75
C TRP A 709 -14.21 -13.79 -21.10
N PHE A 710 -13.61 -14.71 -21.84
CA PHE A 710 -14.21 -15.25 -23.04
C PHE A 710 -14.12 -16.77 -23.04
N SER A 711 -14.96 -17.42 -23.83
CA SER A 711 -14.95 -18.86 -23.94
C SER A 711 -15.36 -19.32 -25.32
N PHE A 712 -14.88 -20.51 -25.70
CA PHE A 712 -15.27 -21.17 -26.93
C PHE A 712 -15.90 -22.53 -26.63
N GLN A 713 -17.02 -22.82 -27.28
CA GLN A 713 -17.68 -24.11 -27.25
C GLN A 713 -17.97 -24.55 -28.69
N GLN A 714 -17.48 -25.72 -29.11
CA GLN A 714 -17.75 -26.25 -30.44
C GLN A 714 -19.25 -26.54 -30.62
N LEU A 715 -19.81 -26.19 -31.78
CA LEU A 715 -21.23 -26.34 -32.14
C LEU A 715 -21.57 -27.67 -32.83
#